data_AF-A0A9E3VT27-F1
#
_entry.id   AF-A0A9E3VT27-F1
#
_cell.length_a   1.000
_cell.length_b   1.000
_cell.length_c   1.000
_cell.angle_alpha   90.00
_cell.angle_beta   90.00
_cell.angle_gamma   90.00
#
_symmetry.space_group_name_H-M   'P 1'
#
loop_
_entity.id
_entity.type
_entity.pdbx_description
1 polymer ?
#
loop_
_entity_poly.entity_id
_entity_poly.type
_entity_poly.pdbx_seq_one_letter_code
_entity_poly.pdbx_strand_id
1 'polypeptide(L)'
;MIRALLVFCVSLSIGAASAQETLWTYAPPAGHVDVSPGIGDLNGDGSTEIVVGTTAGLVVALNAQGKEIWRHETGSAVCFPPTIGDVTGDSKPEVIAMNRKGLVVCLDGSTGKIVWDTSLPAPPEWGLTALAVGDLDSDGRPEIVTGNRDGAVICLRASGEQAWVYQDDLGKVSCPAIADLDKDGTSEVLVGSEKSGLLCISAEGKRLWQVDGELVGSPLVCDLSGDNTPEILCGVGKSLQAFDAKGKSIWTCPTQREIDSAITVADADGDGQAEIYAADLSGTLFCVTAKGQSVWTANVEERVRRSPSVGDVDGDGVMEILVAGYSRAVHVFDPKGTLKVRVPLPGPSNATATLAVLGDAGLSVVVPAAAESLQAFHWPGAKRDAKVAWPEYRFNSKRTGSALADQKQAPSVLVADFGSMYVGTNFVHSQVSNPEHKRQSVRIEVARNGGEPTLAEREFDDETFELQLPYMIPATETSDLRFVCTVTEGNRVVARREQSAHVVPFAKEVADADRQLGTVRDRLPKLIDAGGLEERVCFAGTKLDALRSKVQAAGTADDMTRIDLRESLASILRDATDLEMLSGLALGAAAEGTTAVVRAANPWRPFTGIADLARDHDKPGELSVCAFANEKESAALNVFNLSNKPRAFRVTLAPLSNGDKTIVAKDAISLFEVLDVPTERSDMSADALAAVNQASVLHVPAWGARQLWFNVDSNAVAPGEWKSEVLLKSLDVTPVESRAPLSVTVWNARVSTEKPLRNCGWGYVHSSMLKDYPEEAMHDQIEHGTNVFVGLFMPKATFDADGNIVGEIDFSEHDPYVKQHAPHGIILFCGYQGALQGPGDVNSDAYAKAYVQWIRAWVKHLAELGVGYDGYALYPIDEPGLHKGLVEAYLHMAKLTREADPKVQMYTDPVGGITEDELRSMVPYVDIWCPNRGGLLLEPKNAGKLAIMKESGKPVWTYECDDNAKHLSPLGYYRGISWLAWQHGLTGIGFWSYCTSVDDPWYVPNARYDYLLVYSGNGVVTSKRWEAVRDGIEDYGILTTLRQAVEAKKATAKPEAIKAAQDLLENQATAVAAFCVVADDNELPAYADASEIRARTEDRQWAEVQRVRKGVAEALTGM
;
A
#
# COMPACT_ATOMS: atom_id res chain seq x y z
N MET A 1 -58.56 26.99 58.91
CA MET A 1 -59.75 27.74 58.42
C MET A 1 -59.44 29.23 58.54
N ILE A 2 -59.58 29.97 57.44
CA ILE A 2 -59.76 31.44 57.38
C ILE A 2 -58.48 32.33 57.51
N ARG A 3 -58.04 32.79 56.33
CA ARG A 3 -57.66 34.15 55.87
C ARG A 3 -56.93 35.18 56.77
N ALA A 4 -55.84 35.67 56.16
CA ALA A 4 -55.39 37.07 55.96
C ALA A 4 -54.89 37.86 57.20
N LEU A 5 -53.88 38.74 57.14
CA LEU A 5 -53.30 39.55 56.06
C LEU A 5 -51.78 39.71 56.37
N LEU A 6 -50.91 39.61 55.36
CA LEU A 6 -49.49 39.97 55.49
C LEU A 6 -49.04 40.61 54.17
N VAL A 7 -48.61 41.87 54.25
CA VAL A 7 -47.96 42.62 53.18
C VAL A 7 -46.48 42.63 53.52
N PHE A 8 -45.64 42.05 52.66
CA PHE A 8 -44.19 42.13 52.73
C PHE A 8 -43.65 42.63 51.41
N CYS A 9 -42.61 43.46 51.52
CA CYS A 9 -42.01 44.27 50.47
C CYS A 9 -41.46 43.42 49.32
N VAL A 10 -41.82 43.79 48.09
CA VAL A 10 -41.16 43.34 46.86
C VAL A 10 -40.09 44.35 46.51
N SER A 11 -38.83 43.95 46.66
CA SER A 11 -37.66 44.62 46.08
C SER A 11 -37.63 44.38 44.57
N LEU A 12 -37.46 45.45 43.80
CA LEU A 12 -37.04 45.39 42.40
C LEU A 12 -35.67 44.70 42.32
N SER A 13 -35.60 43.61 41.55
CA SER A 13 -34.35 43.13 40.93
C SER A 13 -34.60 43.06 39.43
N ILE A 14 -34.28 44.17 38.76
CA ILE A 14 -33.96 44.17 37.33
C ILE A 14 -32.79 43.19 37.19
N GLY A 15 -33.00 42.06 36.51
CA GLY A 15 -31.92 41.13 36.21
C GLY A 15 -30.88 41.86 35.36
N ALA A 16 -29.73 42.15 35.96
CA ALA A 16 -28.58 42.67 35.26
C ALA A 16 -28.13 41.61 34.25
N ALA A 17 -28.04 41.97 32.97
CA ALA A 17 -27.21 41.23 32.04
C ALA A 17 -25.81 41.13 32.67
N SER A 18 -25.30 39.90 32.83
CA SER A 18 -23.99 39.70 33.42
C SER A 18 -22.96 40.43 32.58
N ALA A 19 -22.25 41.39 33.17
CA ALA A 19 -21.20 42.11 32.46
C ALA A 19 -20.09 41.14 32.06
N GLN A 20 -19.57 41.30 30.85
CA GLN A 20 -18.43 40.55 30.34
C GLN A 20 -17.18 40.78 31.22
N GLU A 21 -16.43 39.71 31.48
CA GLU A 21 -15.22 39.71 32.29
C GLU A 21 -13.98 39.66 31.41
N THR A 22 -13.07 40.61 31.59
CA THR A 22 -11.77 40.59 30.89
C THR A 22 -10.87 39.54 31.52
N LEU A 23 -10.42 38.57 30.72
CA LEU A 23 -9.45 37.56 31.15
C LEU A 23 -8.05 38.16 31.25
N TRP A 24 -7.63 38.80 30.16
CA TRP A 24 -6.32 39.43 30.08
C TRP A 24 -6.29 40.46 28.95
N THR A 25 -5.26 41.31 29.02
CA THR A 25 -4.91 42.25 27.96
C THR A 25 -3.44 42.06 27.64
N TYR A 26 -3.11 41.88 26.36
CA TYR A 26 -1.74 41.72 25.88
C TYR A 26 -1.32 42.95 25.06
N ALA A 27 -0.25 43.60 25.51
CA ALA A 27 0.45 44.63 24.76
C ALA A 27 1.73 44.02 24.18
N PRO A 28 1.89 43.96 22.84
CA PRO A 28 3.11 43.44 22.25
C PRO A 28 4.31 44.32 22.62
N PRO A 29 5.55 43.77 22.66
CA PRO A 29 6.74 44.54 23.04
C PRO A 29 7.08 45.68 22.05
N ALA A 30 6.59 45.57 20.81
CA ALA A 30 6.78 46.57 19.76
C ALA A 30 5.60 46.54 18.78
N GLY A 31 5.21 47.71 18.29
CA GLY A 31 4.07 47.85 17.38
C GLY A 31 2.74 47.58 18.08
N HIS A 32 1.72 47.25 17.29
CA HIS A 32 0.38 46.84 17.75
C HIS A 32 -0.17 45.75 16.83
N VAL A 33 -1.18 45.01 17.31
CA VAL A 33 -1.91 44.00 16.53
C VAL A 33 -3.06 44.69 15.79
N ASP A 34 -3.14 44.50 14.47
CA ASP A 34 -4.17 45.11 13.60
C ASP A 34 -4.80 44.09 12.63
N VAL A 35 -4.69 42.81 12.95
CA VAL A 35 -5.18 41.69 12.15
C VAL A 35 -5.88 40.65 13.00
N SER A 36 -6.77 39.89 12.38
CA SER A 36 -7.42 38.74 13.03
C SER A 36 -6.36 37.77 13.58
N PRO A 37 -6.49 37.36 14.85
CA PRO A 37 -5.67 36.28 15.40
C PRO A 37 -5.84 34.96 14.61
N GLY A 38 -4.88 34.07 14.75
CA GLY A 38 -5.06 32.63 14.50
C GLY A 38 -5.04 31.88 15.82
N ILE A 39 -5.76 30.77 15.90
CA ILE A 39 -5.80 29.89 17.09
C ILE A 39 -5.55 28.43 16.72
N GLY A 40 -4.91 27.71 17.62
CA GLY A 40 -4.64 26.27 17.45
C GLY A 40 -3.85 25.71 18.63
N ASP A 41 -3.86 24.39 18.80
CA ASP A 41 -3.00 23.70 19.76
C ASP A 41 -1.59 23.56 19.15
N LEU A 42 -0.71 24.50 19.47
CA LEU A 42 0.60 24.63 18.83
C LEU A 42 1.65 23.70 19.42
N ASN A 43 1.43 23.21 20.63
CA ASN A 43 2.40 22.42 21.39
C ASN A 43 1.91 20.99 21.71
N GLY A 44 0.68 20.65 21.32
CA GLY A 44 0.06 19.34 21.53
C GLY A 44 -0.41 19.09 22.96
N ASP A 45 -0.62 20.13 23.76
CA ASP A 45 -1.02 20.02 25.16
C ASP A 45 -2.55 20.00 25.37
N GLY A 46 -3.32 20.14 24.28
CA GLY A 46 -4.78 20.17 24.28
C GLY A 46 -5.38 21.52 24.68
N SER A 47 -4.55 22.55 24.93
CA SER A 47 -4.96 23.94 25.12
C SER A 47 -4.82 24.72 23.83
N THR A 48 -5.70 25.72 23.64
CA THR A 48 -5.63 26.59 22.47
C THR A 48 -4.64 27.75 22.70
N GLU A 49 -3.64 27.86 21.83
CA GLU A 49 -2.76 29.01 21.70
C GLU A 49 -3.30 30.05 20.71
N ILE A 50 -2.76 31.27 20.81
CA ILE A 50 -3.14 32.42 19.99
C ILE A 50 -1.91 32.97 19.29
N VAL A 51 -1.98 33.12 17.96
CA VAL A 51 -0.93 33.70 17.14
C VAL A 51 -1.37 35.05 16.59
N VAL A 52 -0.50 36.06 16.70
CA VAL A 52 -0.74 37.41 16.17
C VAL A 52 0.47 37.98 15.44
N GLY A 53 0.19 38.76 14.40
CA GLY A 53 1.16 39.61 13.72
C GLY A 53 1.13 41.05 14.24
N THR A 54 2.27 41.73 14.26
CA THR A 54 2.38 43.13 14.72
C THR A 54 2.86 44.07 13.61
N THR A 55 2.48 45.34 13.73
CA THR A 55 2.95 46.42 12.85
C THR A 55 4.46 46.70 12.94
N ALA A 56 5.15 46.20 13.96
CA ALA A 56 6.61 46.25 14.09
C ALA A 56 7.34 45.06 13.43
N GLY A 57 6.60 44.09 12.88
CA GLY A 57 7.16 42.96 12.15
C GLY A 57 7.41 41.70 12.99
N LEU A 58 6.76 41.60 14.14
CA LEU A 58 6.78 40.41 14.99
C LEU A 58 5.61 39.47 14.66
N VAL A 59 5.88 38.16 14.69
CA VAL A 59 4.90 37.10 14.89
C VAL A 59 5.02 36.64 16.34
N VAL A 60 3.92 36.55 17.06
CA VAL A 60 3.91 36.23 18.49
C VAL A 60 2.91 35.12 18.77
N ALA A 61 3.33 34.08 19.48
CA ALA A 61 2.44 33.06 20.05
C ALA A 61 2.23 33.30 21.54
N LEU A 62 0.97 33.26 21.96
CA LEU A 62 0.51 33.41 23.33
C LEU A 62 -0.21 32.13 23.77
N ASN A 63 -0.04 31.75 25.02
CA ASN A 63 -0.86 30.71 25.63
C ASN A 63 -2.27 31.23 25.98
N ALA A 64 -3.15 30.33 26.44
CA ALA A 64 -4.53 30.68 26.82
C ALA A 64 -4.64 31.76 27.92
N GLN A 65 -3.58 32.01 28.70
CA GLN A 65 -3.53 33.07 29.72
C GLN A 65 -2.96 34.40 29.19
N GLY A 66 -2.76 34.53 27.88
CA GLY A 66 -2.21 35.74 27.25
C GLY A 66 -0.72 35.94 27.51
N LYS A 67 -0.02 34.90 28.00
CA LYS A 67 1.43 34.93 28.21
C LYS A 67 2.13 34.45 26.94
N GLU A 68 3.15 35.19 26.56
CA GLU A 68 3.97 34.82 25.42
C GLU A 68 4.75 33.52 25.62
N ILE A 69 4.67 32.67 24.60
CA ILE A 69 5.41 31.41 24.48
C ILE A 69 6.69 31.66 23.69
N TRP A 70 6.55 32.25 22.49
CA TRP A 70 7.65 32.62 21.62
C TRP A 70 7.29 33.84 20.76
N ARG A 71 8.33 34.46 20.19
CA ARG A 71 8.22 35.53 19.18
C ARG A 71 9.23 35.30 18.05
N HIS A 72 8.88 35.75 16.85
CA HIS A 72 9.73 35.72 15.67
C HIS A 72 9.75 37.08 14.96
N GLU A 73 10.92 37.56 14.52
CA GLU A 73 11.05 38.84 13.81
C GLU A 73 11.18 38.62 12.30
N THR A 74 10.30 39.25 11.51
CA THR A 74 10.27 39.11 10.04
C THR A 74 10.87 40.32 9.30
N GLY A 75 11.35 41.34 10.03
CA GLY A 75 12.00 42.53 9.46
C GLY A 75 11.09 43.52 8.71
N SER A 76 9.78 43.31 8.68
CA SER A 76 8.77 44.25 8.17
C SER A 76 7.41 43.95 8.78
N ALA A 77 6.51 44.93 8.83
CA ALA A 77 5.17 44.80 9.43
C ALA A 77 4.43 43.52 8.98
N VAL A 78 3.94 42.73 9.94
CA VAL A 78 3.11 41.53 9.72
C VAL A 78 1.66 41.97 9.87
N CYS A 79 1.11 42.52 8.80
CA CYS A 79 -0.25 43.08 8.74
C CYS A 79 -1.22 42.16 7.99
N PHE A 80 -0.95 40.86 7.99
CA PHE A 80 -1.83 39.82 7.46
C PHE A 80 -2.13 38.81 8.58
N PRO A 81 -3.35 38.27 8.65
CA PRO A 81 -3.68 37.25 9.65
C PRO A 81 -2.75 36.02 9.50
N PRO A 82 -2.15 35.49 10.58
CA PRO A 82 -1.32 34.30 10.52
C PRO A 82 -2.18 33.06 10.22
N THR A 83 -1.61 32.10 9.51
CA THR A 83 -2.27 30.85 9.12
C THR A 83 -1.65 29.69 9.89
N ILE A 84 -2.47 28.75 10.36
CA ILE A 84 -2.03 27.61 11.17
C ILE A 84 -2.51 26.31 10.52
N GLY A 85 -1.61 25.36 10.34
CA GLY A 85 -1.91 24.03 9.80
C GLY A 85 -0.67 23.14 9.73
N ASP A 86 -0.87 21.83 9.68
CA ASP A 86 0.21 20.86 9.44
C ASP A 86 0.62 20.95 7.96
N VAL A 87 1.75 21.59 7.71
CA VAL A 87 2.29 21.84 6.37
C VAL A 87 3.47 20.91 6.11
N THR A 88 4.11 20.38 7.16
CA THR A 88 5.24 19.47 7.04
C THR A 88 4.84 17.99 6.95
N GLY A 89 3.58 17.65 7.27
CA GLY A 89 3.04 16.29 7.27
C GLY A 89 3.47 15.48 8.50
N ASP A 90 3.88 16.15 9.59
CA ASP A 90 4.39 15.51 10.80
C ASP A 90 3.34 15.42 11.94
N SER A 91 2.08 15.73 11.62
CA SER A 91 0.95 15.79 12.56
C SER A 91 1.08 16.87 13.63
N LYS A 92 1.95 17.87 13.44
CA LYS A 92 2.02 19.08 14.28
C LYS A 92 1.76 20.32 13.41
N PRO A 93 1.13 21.36 13.95
CA PRO A 93 0.84 22.54 13.17
C PRO A 93 2.04 23.49 13.06
N GLU A 94 2.26 24.00 11.86
CA GLU A 94 3.12 25.16 11.59
C GLU A 94 2.33 26.47 11.65
N VAL A 95 3.04 27.57 11.93
CA VAL A 95 2.56 28.94 11.80
C VAL A 95 3.15 29.56 10.55
N ILE A 96 2.30 29.88 9.58
CA ILE A 96 2.69 30.59 8.37
C ILE A 96 2.29 32.06 8.49
N ALA A 97 3.25 32.96 8.31
CA ALA A 97 3.03 34.39 8.39
C ALA A 97 3.62 35.12 7.19
N MET A 98 2.96 36.20 6.77
CA MET A 98 3.41 37.05 5.67
C MET A 98 3.63 38.49 6.15
N ASN A 99 4.74 39.10 5.73
CA ASN A 99 5.01 40.52 5.98
C ASN A 99 4.70 41.42 4.79
N ARG A 100 4.68 42.74 5.01
CA ARG A 100 4.34 43.76 3.99
C ARG A 100 5.31 43.83 2.80
N LYS A 101 6.50 43.24 2.90
CA LYS A 101 7.45 43.15 1.78
C LYS A 101 7.23 41.90 0.93
N GLY A 102 6.31 41.01 1.33
CA GLY A 102 6.07 39.74 0.66
C GLY A 102 6.97 38.60 1.14
N LEU A 103 7.64 38.73 2.29
CA LEU A 103 8.29 37.57 2.91
C LEU A 103 7.23 36.72 3.59
N VAL A 104 7.15 35.46 3.18
CA VAL A 104 6.39 34.39 3.83
C VAL A 104 7.36 33.57 4.66
N VAL A 105 7.05 33.37 5.94
CA VAL A 105 7.82 32.52 6.85
C VAL A 105 6.92 31.38 7.32
N CYS A 106 7.46 30.17 7.33
CA CYS A 106 6.87 29.02 7.98
C CYS A 106 7.65 28.74 9.26
N LEU A 107 6.94 28.73 10.38
CA LEU A 107 7.52 28.59 11.72
C LEU A 107 6.97 27.34 12.38
N ASP A 108 7.82 26.57 13.05
CA ASP A 108 7.42 25.48 13.93
C ASP A 108 6.47 26.03 15.00
N GLY A 109 5.26 25.47 15.11
CA GLY A 109 4.20 26.02 15.97
C GLY A 109 4.60 26.06 17.44
N SER A 110 5.35 25.06 17.92
CA SER A 110 5.73 24.94 19.32
C SER A 110 6.88 25.86 19.74
N THR A 111 7.79 26.18 18.82
CA THR A 111 9.06 26.88 19.12
C THR A 111 9.23 28.22 18.43
N GLY A 112 8.49 28.53 17.38
CA GLY A 112 8.65 29.75 16.57
C GLY A 112 9.94 29.78 15.74
N LYS A 113 10.59 28.62 15.55
CA LYS A 113 11.78 28.50 14.70
C LYS A 113 11.38 28.42 13.24
N ILE A 114 12.19 29.02 12.35
CA ILE A 114 11.96 28.93 10.91
C ILE A 114 12.14 27.48 10.45
N VAL A 115 11.11 26.96 9.78
CA VAL A 115 11.17 25.75 8.96
C VAL A 115 11.69 26.12 7.58
N TRP A 116 11.06 27.12 6.95
CA TRP A 116 11.50 27.72 5.69
C TRP A 116 10.97 29.15 5.56
N ASP A 117 11.56 29.92 4.63
CA ASP A 117 11.07 31.24 4.22
C ASP A 117 11.14 31.42 2.71
N THR A 118 10.21 32.20 2.16
CA THR A 118 10.10 32.48 0.72
C THR A 118 9.68 33.93 0.50
N SER A 119 10.31 34.60 -0.47
CA SER A 119 9.89 35.94 -0.90
C SER A 119 8.96 35.86 -2.11
N LEU A 120 7.78 36.46 -2.01
CA LEU A 120 6.84 36.56 -3.12
C LEU A 120 7.39 37.45 -4.23
N PRO A 121 7.03 37.18 -5.50
CA PRO A 121 7.46 37.98 -6.66
C PRO A 121 7.08 39.46 -6.59
N ALA A 122 5.99 39.80 -5.89
CA ALA A 122 5.61 41.17 -5.60
C ALA A 122 4.90 41.28 -4.23
N PRO A 123 4.93 42.48 -3.59
CA PRO A 123 4.33 42.66 -2.29
C PRO A 123 2.80 42.50 -2.29
N PRO A 124 2.21 41.95 -1.21
CA PRO A 124 0.77 41.91 -1.03
C PRO A 124 0.18 43.30 -0.78
N GLU A 125 -1.10 43.49 -1.09
CA GLU A 125 -1.82 44.72 -0.75
C GLU A 125 -2.34 44.65 0.69
N TRP A 126 -2.07 45.70 1.47
CA TRP A 126 -2.46 45.73 2.88
C TRP A 126 -3.97 45.58 3.06
N GLY A 127 -4.36 44.57 3.84
CA GLY A 127 -5.73 44.36 4.27
C GLY A 127 -6.66 43.73 3.24
N LEU A 128 -6.18 43.34 2.05
CA LEU A 128 -7.02 42.70 1.02
C LEU A 128 -6.88 41.17 0.94
N THR A 129 -5.70 40.62 1.25
CA THR A 129 -5.43 39.19 1.08
C THR A 129 -4.96 38.53 2.39
N ALA A 130 -4.81 37.21 2.37
CA ALA A 130 -4.26 36.35 3.41
C ALA A 130 -3.61 35.12 2.74
N LEU A 131 -2.99 34.25 3.54
CA LEU A 131 -2.51 32.94 3.10
C LEU A 131 -3.61 31.90 3.35
N ALA A 132 -4.07 31.22 2.31
CA ALA A 132 -4.98 30.08 2.42
C ALA A 132 -4.20 28.78 2.28
N VAL A 133 -4.49 27.78 3.12
CA VAL A 133 -3.78 26.50 3.13
C VAL A 133 -4.76 25.36 2.89
N GLY A 134 -4.53 24.57 1.84
CA GLY A 134 -5.37 23.44 1.47
C GLY A 134 -4.67 22.53 0.47
N ASP A 135 -5.02 21.25 0.48
CA ASP A 135 -4.52 20.25 -0.46
C ASP A 135 -5.22 20.47 -1.82
N LEU A 136 -4.48 21.00 -2.80
CA LEU A 136 -5.03 21.36 -4.11
C LEU A 136 -5.04 20.15 -5.05
N ASP A 137 -4.00 19.33 -5.01
CA ASP A 137 -3.80 18.21 -5.94
C ASP A 137 -4.07 16.82 -5.34
N SER A 138 -4.55 16.77 -4.10
CA SER A 138 -4.89 15.55 -3.36
C SER A 138 -3.72 14.59 -3.18
N ASP A 139 -2.51 15.13 -3.06
CA ASP A 139 -1.30 14.37 -2.76
C ASP A 139 -1.09 14.12 -1.25
N GLY A 140 -1.97 14.69 -0.40
CA GLY A 140 -1.91 14.58 1.05
C GLY A 140 -1.02 15.63 1.72
N ARG A 141 -0.44 16.58 0.97
CA ARG A 141 0.36 17.70 1.50
C ARG A 141 -0.27 19.02 1.05
N PRO A 142 -0.48 20.00 1.94
CA PRO A 142 -1.22 21.19 1.57
C PRO A 142 -0.35 22.23 0.85
N GLU A 143 -0.95 22.90 -0.14
CA GLU A 143 -0.42 24.10 -0.78
C GLU A 143 -0.83 25.37 -0.04
N ILE A 144 -0.08 26.45 -0.31
CA ILE A 144 -0.25 27.76 0.28
C ILE A 144 -0.52 28.76 -0.84
N VAL A 145 -1.72 29.34 -0.84
CA VAL A 145 -2.17 30.25 -1.90
C VAL A 145 -2.36 31.66 -1.37
N THR A 146 -1.91 32.67 -2.13
CA THR A 146 -2.14 34.08 -1.81
C THR A 146 -2.19 34.97 -3.04
N GLY A 147 -2.78 36.16 -2.90
CA GLY A 147 -2.82 37.19 -3.95
C GLY A 147 -1.80 38.29 -3.71
N ASN A 148 -1.51 39.09 -4.73
CA ASN A 148 -0.70 40.31 -4.57
C ASN A 148 -1.38 41.56 -5.15
N ARG A 149 -0.73 42.72 -5.00
CA ARG A 149 -1.25 44.02 -5.46
C ARG A 149 -1.15 44.25 -6.97
N ASP A 150 -0.38 43.42 -7.67
CA ASP A 150 -0.05 43.55 -9.10
C ASP A 150 -0.84 42.53 -9.94
N GLY A 151 -1.87 41.89 -9.39
CA GLY A 151 -2.76 40.98 -10.11
C GLY A 151 -2.28 39.54 -10.21
N ALA A 152 -1.32 39.13 -9.38
CA ALA A 152 -0.87 37.74 -9.35
C ALA A 152 -1.56 36.93 -8.26
N VAL A 153 -1.84 35.66 -8.57
CA VAL A 153 -2.16 34.61 -7.61
C VAL A 153 -0.96 33.66 -7.55
N ILE A 154 -0.42 33.47 -6.36
CA ILE A 154 0.78 32.68 -6.12
C ILE A 154 0.40 31.45 -5.33
N CYS A 155 0.88 30.30 -5.78
CA CYS A 155 0.82 29.03 -5.05
C CYS A 155 2.23 28.58 -4.68
N LEU A 156 2.42 28.28 -3.40
CA LEU A 156 3.63 27.65 -2.86
C LEU A 156 3.29 26.23 -2.43
N ARG A 157 4.22 25.30 -2.65
CA ARG A 157 4.17 23.96 -2.07
C ARG A 157 4.37 24.02 -0.55
N ALA A 158 4.07 22.92 0.13
CA ALA A 158 4.41 22.68 1.52
C ALA A 158 5.87 23.01 1.90
N SER A 159 6.82 22.85 0.97
CA SER A 159 8.24 23.17 1.14
C SER A 159 8.58 24.68 1.10
N GLY A 160 7.61 25.53 0.78
CA GLY A 160 7.81 26.96 0.50
C GLY A 160 8.24 27.26 -0.94
N GLU A 161 8.51 26.24 -1.75
CA GLU A 161 8.84 26.42 -3.17
C GLU A 161 7.62 26.88 -3.97
N GLN A 162 7.81 27.81 -4.91
CA GLN A 162 6.73 28.28 -5.78
C GLN A 162 6.28 27.16 -6.73
N ALA A 163 5.04 26.70 -6.60
CA ALA A 163 4.42 25.72 -7.48
C ALA A 163 4.04 26.38 -8.82
N TRP A 164 3.31 27.48 -8.76
CA TRP A 164 2.91 28.25 -9.93
C TRP A 164 2.55 29.69 -9.56
N VAL A 165 2.50 30.55 -10.58
CA VAL A 165 1.99 31.93 -10.48
C VAL A 165 1.04 32.14 -11.64
N TYR A 166 -0.22 32.46 -11.32
CA TYR A 166 -1.16 32.98 -12.28
C TYR A 166 -0.98 34.50 -12.35
N GLN A 167 -0.72 35.03 -13.54
CA GLN A 167 -0.53 36.46 -13.76
C GLN A 167 -1.42 36.94 -14.90
N ASP A 168 -2.32 37.86 -14.60
CA ASP A 168 -3.16 38.57 -15.57
C ASP A 168 -3.34 40.02 -15.09
N ASP A 169 -4.01 40.87 -15.87
CA ASP A 169 -4.36 42.24 -15.45
C ASP A 169 -5.58 42.24 -14.51
N LEU A 170 -5.44 41.60 -13.34
CA LEU A 170 -6.50 41.47 -12.34
C LEU A 170 -6.63 42.71 -11.43
N GLY A 171 -5.60 43.57 -11.38
CA GLY A 171 -5.49 44.61 -10.36
C GLY A 171 -5.26 44.00 -8.98
N LYS A 172 -5.86 44.56 -7.93
CA LYS A 172 -5.70 44.03 -6.56
C LYS A 172 -6.47 42.72 -6.39
N VAL A 173 -5.83 41.71 -5.80
CA VAL A 173 -6.43 40.38 -5.54
C VAL A 173 -6.83 40.23 -4.07
N SER A 174 -8.03 39.70 -3.80
CA SER A 174 -8.55 39.45 -2.44
C SER A 174 -8.02 38.14 -1.84
N CYS A 175 -8.56 37.69 -0.70
CA CYS A 175 -8.14 36.42 -0.09
C CYS A 175 -8.62 35.24 -0.94
N PRO A 176 -7.76 34.24 -1.25
CA PRO A 176 -8.19 33.04 -1.97
C PRO A 176 -9.14 32.18 -1.15
N ALA A 177 -10.14 31.57 -1.80
CA ALA A 177 -10.86 30.42 -1.27
C ALA A 177 -10.42 29.13 -1.97
N ILE A 178 -10.32 28.04 -1.21
CA ILE A 178 -9.90 26.72 -1.70
C ILE A 178 -11.02 25.72 -1.42
N ALA A 179 -11.55 25.09 -2.47
CA ALA A 179 -12.56 24.04 -2.37
C ALA A 179 -12.63 23.22 -3.66
N ASP A 180 -12.93 21.93 -3.54
CA ASP A 180 -13.37 21.08 -4.64
C ASP A 180 -14.80 21.49 -5.06
N LEU A 181 -14.92 22.25 -6.15
CA LEU A 181 -16.19 22.82 -6.60
C LEU A 181 -16.99 21.85 -7.46
N ASP A 182 -16.32 20.95 -8.19
CA ASP A 182 -16.96 20.04 -9.13
C ASP A 182 -16.95 18.57 -8.69
N LYS A 183 -16.38 18.29 -7.51
CA LYS A 183 -16.29 16.99 -6.84
C LYS A 183 -15.44 15.98 -7.60
N ASP A 184 -14.42 16.45 -8.32
CA ASP A 184 -13.48 15.57 -9.01
C ASP A 184 -12.35 15.05 -8.11
N GLY A 185 -12.28 15.53 -6.88
CA GLY A 185 -11.26 15.18 -5.91
C GLY A 185 -10.02 16.07 -5.97
N THR A 186 -10.00 17.15 -6.76
CA THR A 186 -9.00 18.21 -6.72
C THR A 186 -9.65 19.53 -6.31
N SER A 187 -8.92 20.44 -5.66
CA SER A 187 -9.50 21.71 -5.21
C SER A 187 -9.22 22.85 -6.18
N GLU A 188 -10.24 23.65 -6.46
CA GLU A 188 -10.10 24.92 -7.16
C GLU A 188 -9.72 26.06 -6.22
N VAL A 189 -9.03 27.05 -6.79
CA VAL A 189 -8.72 28.33 -6.17
C VAL A 189 -9.65 29.41 -6.72
N LEU A 190 -10.46 29.99 -5.84
CA LEU A 190 -11.28 31.15 -6.14
C LEU A 190 -10.64 32.41 -5.60
N VAL A 191 -10.44 33.42 -6.45
CA VAL A 191 -9.98 34.74 -6.01
C VAL A 191 -10.88 35.83 -6.52
N GLY A 192 -11.02 36.86 -5.69
CA GLY A 192 -11.62 38.09 -6.10
C GLY A 192 -10.63 39.09 -6.65
N SER A 193 -11.04 39.93 -7.61
CA SER A 193 -10.15 40.94 -8.18
C SER A 193 -10.84 42.25 -8.58
N GLU A 194 -10.08 43.34 -8.54
CA GLU A 194 -10.55 44.69 -8.88
C GLU A 194 -11.08 44.78 -10.33
N LYS A 195 -10.47 44.04 -11.27
CA LYS A 195 -10.77 44.15 -12.70
C LYS A 195 -11.58 43.00 -13.29
N SER A 196 -11.67 41.85 -12.62
CA SER A 196 -12.24 40.62 -13.23
C SER A 196 -13.28 39.94 -12.35
N GLY A 197 -13.89 40.65 -11.41
CA GLY A 197 -14.97 40.11 -10.60
C GLY A 197 -14.47 38.92 -9.75
N LEU A 198 -14.94 37.73 -10.09
CA LEU A 198 -14.53 36.47 -9.48
C LEU A 198 -13.77 35.62 -10.50
N LEU A 199 -12.63 35.06 -10.11
CA LEU A 199 -11.79 34.21 -10.93
C LEU A 199 -11.66 32.83 -10.28
N CYS A 200 -11.82 31.78 -11.08
CA CYS A 200 -11.59 30.39 -10.69
C CYS A 200 -10.37 29.82 -11.42
N ILE A 201 -9.47 29.19 -10.68
CA ILE A 201 -8.19 28.65 -11.12
C ILE A 201 -8.11 27.19 -10.67
N SER A 202 -7.66 26.28 -11.56
CA SER A 202 -7.42 24.88 -11.23
C SER A 202 -6.24 24.69 -10.28
N ALA A 203 -6.10 23.48 -9.72
CA ALA A 203 -4.96 23.08 -8.91
C ALA A 203 -3.59 23.34 -9.58
N GLU A 204 -3.50 23.26 -10.92
CA GLU A 204 -2.28 23.53 -11.70
C GLU A 204 -2.08 25.00 -12.09
N GLY A 205 -2.89 25.93 -11.57
CA GLY A 205 -2.74 27.35 -11.83
C GLY A 205 -3.32 27.81 -13.16
N LYS A 206 -4.30 27.09 -13.74
CA LYS A 206 -4.96 27.48 -14.99
C LYS A 206 -6.32 28.10 -14.72
N ARG A 207 -6.64 29.22 -15.39
CA ARG A 207 -8.00 29.79 -15.33
C ARG A 207 -9.02 28.81 -15.89
N LEU A 208 -10.00 28.45 -15.08
CA LEU A 208 -11.15 27.63 -15.47
C LEU A 208 -12.28 28.52 -16.02
N TRP A 209 -12.68 29.52 -15.24
CA TRP A 209 -13.71 30.48 -15.61
C TRP A 209 -13.55 31.79 -14.85
N GLN A 210 -14.23 32.84 -15.31
CA GLN A 210 -14.27 34.15 -14.66
C GLN A 210 -15.66 34.76 -14.76
N VAL A 211 -16.00 35.63 -13.82
CA VAL A 211 -17.22 36.45 -13.81
C VAL A 211 -16.79 37.90 -13.90
N ASP A 212 -17.09 38.60 -15.01
CA ASP A 212 -16.69 39.99 -15.17
C ASP A 212 -17.41 40.93 -14.17
N GLY A 213 -16.69 41.91 -13.64
CA GLY A 213 -17.23 42.93 -12.72
C GLY A 213 -16.16 43.61 -11.87
N GLU A 214 -16.55 44.66 -11.14
CA GLU A 214 -15.71 45.25 -10.08
C GLU A 214 -15.96 44.47 -8.79
N LEU A 215 -15.08 43.50 -8.45
CA LEU A 215 -15.22 42.80 -7.19
C LEU A 215 -14.54 43.54 -6.06
N VAL A 216 -15.18 43.52 -4.89
CA VAL A 216 -14.59 44.05 -3.66
C VAL A 216 -14.55 42.99 -2.54
N GLY A 217 -15.10 41.79 -2.82
CA GLY A 217 -15.25 40.65 -1.91
C GLY A 217 -14.07 39.66 -1.82
N SER A 218 -13.85 39.02 -0.66
CA SER A 218 -13.19 37.69 -0.61
C SER A 218 -14.25 36.58 -0.81
N PRO A 219 -14.09 35.64 -1.75
CA PRO A 219 -15.07 34.57 -1.98
C PRO A 219 -15.15 33.62 -0.79
N LEU A 220 -16.34 33.09 -0.54
CA LEU A 220 -16.62 32.06 0.45
C LEU A 220 -17.32 30.89 -0.22
N VAL A 221 -16.91 29.66 0.08
CA VAL A 221 -17.53 28.44 -0.43
C VAL A 221 -18.29 27.74 0.69
N CYS A 222 -19.54 27.37 0.44
CA CYS A 222 -20.38 26.62 1.39
C CYS A 222 -21.48 25.88 0.64
N ASP A 223 -21.97 24.77 1.21
CA ASP A 223 -23.24 24.18 0.77
C ASP A 223 -24.39 24.97 1.42
N LEU A 224 -24.90 25.95 0.67
CA LEU A 224 -25.95 26.85 1.11
C LEU A 224 -27.34 26.24 0.86
N SER A 225 -27.46 25.40 -0.16
CA SER A 225 -28.71 24.75 -0.55
C SER A 225 -29.02 23.49 0.26
N GLY A 226 -28.01 22.90 0.92
CA GLY A 226 -28.10 21.64 1.63
C GLY A 226 -28.19 20.43 0.69
N ASP A 227 -27.82 20.60 -0.58
CA ASP A 227 -27.87 19.56 -1.60
C ASP A 227 -26.52 18.87 -1.84
N ASN A 228 -25.54 19.19 -0.98
CA ASN A 228 -24.15 18.77 -1.04
C ASN A 228 -23.36 19.41 -2.19
N THR A 229 -23.93 20.27 -3.03
CA THR A 229 -23.21 21.00 -4.08
C THR A 229 -22.74 22.34 -3.52
N PRO A 230 -21.46 22.70 -3.66
CA PRO A 230 -20.98 23.96 -3.12
C PRO A 230 -21.49 25.17 -3.92
N GLU A 231 -21.97 26.17 -3.20
CA GLU A 231 -22.21 27.53 -3.70
C GLU A 231 -21.10 28.48 -3.29
N ILE A 232 -20.93 29.54 -4.07
CA ILE A 232 -19.92 30.57 -3.85
C ILE A 232 -20.62 31.88 -3.48
N LEU A 233 -20.32 32.41 -2.29
CA LEU A 233 -20.77 33.71 -1.83
C LEU A 233 -19.69 34.77 -2.01
N CYS A 234 -20.04 35.90 -2.62
CA CYS A 234 -19.09 36.98 -2.80
C CYS A 234 -19.74 38.37 -2.87
N GLY A 235 -19.02 39.39 -2.39
CA GLY A 235 -19.38 40.79 -2.56
C GLY A 235 -18.97 41.32 -3.94
N VAL A 236 -19.93 41.74 -4.76
CA VAL A 236 -19.71 42.22 -6.13
C VAL A 236 -20.31 43.63 -6.25
N GLY A 237 -19.48 44.66 -6.41
CA GLY A 237 -19.94 46.05 -6.36
C GLY A 237 -20.73 46.34 -5.07
N LYS A 238 -21.99 46.79 -5.20
CA LYS A 238 -22.92 47.06 -4.09
C LYS A 238 -23.96 45.94 -3.91
N SER A 239 -23.52 44.70 -4.00
CA SER A 239 -24.37 43.55 -3.70
C SER A 239 -23.59 42.38 -3.12
N LEU A 240 -24.30 41.57 -2.33
CA LEU A 240 -23.94 40.19 -2.02
C LEU A 240 -24.53 39.28 -3.09
N GLN A 241 -23.73 38.38 -3.66
CA GLN A 241 -24.18 37.42 -4.66
C GLN A 241 -23.82 36.00 -4.28
N ALA A 242 -24.71 35.06 -4.63
CA ALA A 242 -24.40 33.65 -4.68
C ALA A 242 -24.21 33.20 -6.13
N PHE A 243 -23.22 32.36 -6.35
CA PHE A 243 -22.93 31.72 -7.62
C PHE A 243 -22.95 30.19 -7.44
N ASP A 244 -23.30 29.47 -8.50
CA ASP A 244 -23.06 28.03 -8.55
C ASP A 244 -21.57 27.74 -8.76
N ALA A 245 -21.18 26.47 -8.65
CA ALA A 245 -19.82 25.99 -8.87
C ALA A 245 -19.19 26.40 -10.22
N LYS A 246 -20.00 26.83 -11.19
CA LYS A 246 -19.57 27.25 -12.54
C LYS A 246 -19.54 28.77 -12.71
N GLY A 247 -19.69 29.53 -11.62
CA GLY A 247 -19.68 30.98 -11.63
C GLY A 247 -20.96 31.63 -12.16
N LYS A 248 -22.06 30.87 -12.29
CA LYS A 248 -23.35 31.45 -12.69
C LYS A 248 -24.07 32.00 -11.47
N SER A 249 -24.49 33.26 -11.54
CA SER A 249 -25.24 33.91 -10.47
C SER A 249 -26.57 33.18 -10.21
N ILE A 250 -26.79 32.77 -8.96
CA ILE A 250 -28.02 32.14 -8.45
C ILE A 250 -28.98 33.23 -7.99
N TRP A 251 -28.49 34.15 -7.15
CA TRP A 251 -29.26 35.28 -6.65
C TRP A 251 -28.35 36.46 -6.29
N THR A 252 -28.96 37.64 -6.12
CA THR A 252 -28.29 38.89 -5.76
C THR A 252 -29.09 39.63 -4.70
N CYS A 253 -28.41 40.08 -3.65
CA CYS A 253 -28.97 40.88 -2.56
C CYS A 253 -28.29 42.27 -2.54
N PRO A 254 -29.01 43.39 -2.76
CA PRO A 254 -28.43 44.71 -2.83
C PRO A 254 -27.97 45.23 -1.46
N THR A 255 -26.84 45.94 -1.42
CA THR A 255 -26.28 46.57 -0.22
C THR A 255 -26.14 48.08 -0.41
N GLN A 256 -25.89 48.82 0.68
CA GLN A 256 -25.71 50.28 0.60
C GLN A 256 -24.31 50.62 0.08
N ARG A 257 -23.32 49.83 0.49
CA ARG A 257 -21.93 49.92 0.07
C ARG A 257 -21.35 48.56 -0.25
N GLU A 258 -20.11 48.58 -0.70
CA GLU A 258 -19.34 47.38 -1.03
C GLU A 258 -19.13 46.51 0.21
N ILE A 259 -19.08 45.18 0.02
CA ILE A 259 -18.68 44.21 1.06
C ILE A 259 -17.22 43.86 0.81
N ASP A 260 -16.36 44.03 1.81
CA ASP A 260 -14.95 43.64 1.75
C ASP A 260 -14.78 42.13 2.00
N SER A 261 -14.67 41.69 3.25
CA SER A 261 -14.55 40.26 3.58
C SER A 261 -15.45 39.88 4.76
N ALA A 262 -16.53 40.63 4.94
CA ALA A 262 -17.43 40.50 6.07
C ALA A 262 -18.64 39.64 5.70
N ILE A 263 -18.42 38.35 5.46
CA ILE A 263 -19.45 37.35 5.15
C ILE A 263 -19.23 36.13 6.04
N THR A 264 -20.30 35.62 6.63
CA THR A 264 -20.36 34.44 7.51
C THR A 264 -21.61 33.64 7.21
N VAL A 265 -21.52 32.32 7.26
CA VAL A 265 -22.66 31.41 7.07
C VAL A 265 -22.83 30.57 8.34
N ALA A 266 -24.01 30.63 8.97
CA ALA A 266 -24.28 29.88 10.19
C ALA A 266 -25.79 29.71 10.40
N ASP A 267 -26.20 28.53 10.90
CA ASP A 267 -27.52 28.29 11.48
C ASP A 267 -27.51 28.80 12.93
N ALA A 268 -27.70 30.13 13.10
CA ALA A 268 -27.59 30.78 14.40
C ALA A 268 -28.86 30.62 15.25
N ASP A 269 -30.02 30.52 14.61
CA ASP A 269 -31.30 30.37 15.30
C ASP A 269 -31.66 28.90 15.62
N GLY A 270 -30.92 27.95 15.07
CA GLY A 270 -31.06 26.53 15.33
C GLY A 270 -32.24 25.89 14.60
N ASP A 271 -32.73 26.50 13.52
CA ASP A 271 -33.84 25.97 12.72
C ASP A 271 -33.40 24.88 11.71
N GLY A 272 -32.09 24.66 11.59
CA GLY A 272 -31.49 23.66 10.71
C GLY A 272 -31.24 24.13 9.28
N GLN A 273 -31.51 25.40 8.97
CA GLN A 273 -31.08 26.07 7.74
C GLN A 273 -30.02 27.11 8.10
N ALA A 274 -29.05 27.33 7.20
CA ALA A 274 -28.02 28.33 7.43
C ALA A 274 -28.47 29.71 6.92
N GLU A 275 -28.21 30.75 7.72
CA GLU A 275 -28.32 32.14 7.30
C GLU A 275 -26.94 32.70 6.93
N ILE A 276 -26.98 33.76 6.14
CA ILE A 276 -25.82 34.54 5.75
C ILE A 276 -25.83 35.85 6.54
N TYR A 277 -24.79 36.04 7.33
CA TYR A 277 -24.52 37.28 8.07
C TYR A 277 -23.42 38.05 7.34
N ALA A 278 -23.78 39.19 6.77
CA ALA A 278 -22.84 40.02 6.01
C ALA A 278 -22.88 41.47 6.46
N ALA A 279 -21.74 42.17 6.41
CA ALA A 279 -21.68 43.59 6.72
C ALA A 279 -21.03 44.39 5.58
N ASP A 280 -21.62 45.52 5.21
CA ASP A 280 -21.06 46.41 4.21
C ASP A 280 -20.21 47.54 4.81
N LEU A 281 -19.48 48.26 3.95
CA LEU A 281 -18.63 49.38 4.36
C LEU A 281 -19.41 50.62 4.87
N SER A 282 -20.75 50.60 4.91
CA SER A 282 -21.56 51.62 5.58
C SER A 282 -21.77 51.34 7.07
N GLY A 283 -21.45 50.13 7.52
CA GLY A 283 -21.80 49.67 8.87
C GLY A 283 -23.19 49.05 8.96
N THR A 284 -23.77 48.62 7.84
CA THR A 284 -25.03 47.86 7.84
C THR A 284 -24.71 46.37 7.91
N LEU A 285 -25.22 45.68 8.94
CA LEU A 285 -25.25 44.22 9.08
C LEU A 285 -26.56 43.69 8.49
N PHE A 286 -26.47 42.66 7.66
CA PHE A 286 -27.59 42.00 7.00
C PHE A 286 -27.64 40.54 7.44
N CYS A 287 -28.84 40.05 7.72
CA CYS A 287 -29.14 38.63 7.76
C CYS A 287 -29.96 38.28 6.52
N VAL A 288 -29.49 37.31 5.76
CA VAL A 288 -30.06 36.88 4.49
C VAL A 288 -30.24 35.37 4.50
N THR A 289 -31.38 34.87 4.03
CA THR A 289 -31.59 33.41 3.90
C THR A 289 -30.69 32.81 2.82
N ALA A 290 -30.55 31.47 2.81
CA ALA A 290 -29.92 30.70 1.74
C ALA A 290 -30.41 31.06 0.30
N LYS A 291 -31.61 31.63 0.19
CA LYS A 291 -32.22 32.03 -1.10
C LYS A 291 -32.02 33.51 -1.44
N GLY A 292 -31.17 34.23 -0.69
CA GLY A 292 -30.88 35.64 -0.94
C GLY A 292 -31.94 36.61 -0.42
N GLN A 293 -32.86 36.15 0.44
CA GLN A 293 -33.94 37.00 0.97
C GLN A 293 -33.52 37.67 2.28
N SER A 294 -33.64 38.99 2.35
CA SER A 294 -33.36 39.74 3.59
C SER A 294 -34.33 39.35 4.70
N VAL A 295 -33.78 38.91 5.84
CA VAL A 295 -34.54 38.60 7.06
C VAL A 295 -34.64 39.85 7.94
N TRP A 296 -33.48 40.43 8.28
CA TRP A 296 -33.38 41.65 9.06
C TRP A 296 -32.10 42.41 8.74
N THR A 297 -32.04 43.67 9.17
CA THR A 297 -30.84 44.51 9.09
C THR A 297 -30.59 45.22 10.41
N ALA A 298 -29.32 45.44 10.74
CA ALA A 298 -28.90 46.16 11.93
C ALA A 298 -27.77 47.13 11.59
N ASN A 299 -27.57 48.16 12.42
CA ASN A 299 -26.50 49.13 12.26
C ASN A 299 -25.43 48.90 13.32
N VAL A 300 -24.17 48.78 12.90
CA VAL A 300 -22.98 48.63 13.77
C VAL A 300 -22.13 49.91 13.83
N GLU A 301 -22.77 51.03 13.50
CA GLU A 301 -22.34 52.44 13.58
C GLU A 301 -21.29 52.87 12.56
N GLU A 302 -20.30 52.01 12.29
CA GLU A 302 -19.16 52.29 11.41
C GLU A 302 -18.81 51.08 10.55
N ARG A 303 -17.95 51.29 9.56
CA ARG A 303 -17.55 50.27 8.59
C ARG A 303 -16.99 49.00 9.24
N VAL A 304 -17.28 47.85 8.63
CA VAL A 304 -16.76 46.52 8.98
C VAL A 304 -16.02 45.94 7.78
N ARG A 305 -14.88 45.30 8.01
CA ARG A 305 -14.04 44.71 6.95
C ARG A 305 -13.84 43.20 7.06
N ARG A 306 -14.10 42.61 8.23
CA ARG A 306 -13.86 41.20 8.54
C ARG A 306 -15.15 40.50 8.93
N SER A 307 -15.20 39.19 8.74
CA SER A 307 -16.37 38.34 8.96
C SER A 307 -16.87 38.45 10.40
N PRO A 308 -18.20 38.55 10.62
CA PRO A 308 -18.79 38.28 11.92
C PRO A 308 -18.36 36.90 12.45
N SER A 309 -18.23 36.75 13.76
CA SER A 309 -18.12 35.43 14.38
C SER A 309 -19.46 35.01 14.98
N VAL A 310 -19.69 33.70 15.08
CA VAL A 310 -20.97 33.13 15.53
C VAL A 310 -20.74 32.01 16.52
N GLY A 311 -21.30 32.16 17.72
CA GLY A 311 -21.23 31.15 18.78
C GLY A 311 -22.01 31.56 20.02
N ASP A 312 -22.32 30.57 20.87
CA ASP A 312 -23.01 30.73 22.16
C ASP A 312 -22.03 31.28 23.21
N VAL A 313 -21.82 32.60 23.18
CA VAL A 313 -20.76 33.25 23.96
C VAL A 313 -21.14 33.48 25.41
N ASP A 314 -22.44 33.42 25.73
CA ASP A 314 -22.95 33.57 27.10
C ASP A 314 -23.47 32.27 27.74
N GLY A 315 -23.49 31.17 26.98
CA GLY A 315 -23.83 29.83 27.44
C GLY A 315 -25.33 29.58 27.60
N ASP A 316 -26.18 30.48 27.08
CA ASP A 316 -27.64 30.37 27.14
C ASP A 316 -28.21 29.32 26.16
N GLY A 317 -27.38 28.79 25.26
CA GLY A 317 -27.74 27.77 24.27
C GLY A 317 -28.23 28.35 22.94
N VAL A 318 -28.30 29.68 22.81
CA VAL A 318 -28.53 30.40 21.56
C VAL A 318 -27.19 30.97 21.09
N MET A 319 -26.92 30.95 19.78
CA MET A 319 -25.68 31.53 19.27
C MET A 319 -25.83 33.03 19.03
N GLU A 320 -24.82 33.79 19.41
CA GLU A 320 -24.73 35.22 19.13
C GLU A 320 -23.93 35.49 17.86
N ILE A 321 -24.24 36.61 17.20
CA ILE A 321 -23.49 37.15 16.08
C ILE A 321 -22.66 38.33 16.59
N LEU A 322 -21.33 38.19 16.55
CA LEU A 322 -20.39 39.18 17.03
C LEU A 322 -19.75 39.93 15.87
N VAL A 323 -19.85 41.26 15.90
CA VAL A 323 -19.31 42.14 14.86
C VAL A 323 -18.36 43.16 15.47
N ALA A 324 -17.08 43.03 15.13
CA ALA A 324 -16.04 43.99 15.46
C ALA A 324 -15.70 44.85 14.23
N GLY A 325 -15.56 46.15 14.45
CA GLY A 325 -15.28 47.09 13.37
C GLY A 325 -14.71 48.42 13.88
N TYR A 326 -14.89 49.48 13.09
CA TYR A 326 -14.29 50.79 13.38
C TYR A 326 -15.07 51.62 14.42
N SER A 327 -16.20 51.10 14.92
CA SER A 327 -17.05 51.73 15.94
C SER A 327 -16.50 51.64 17.38
N ARG A 328 -15.28 51.11 17.54
CA ARG A 328 -14.61 50.92 18.85
C ARG A 328 -15.44 50.07 19.80
N ALA A 329 -16.14 49.07 19.27
CA ALA A 329 -16.91 48.12 20.04
C ALA A 329 -17.08 46.80 19.31
N VAL A 330 -17.32 45.73 20.08
CA VAL A 330 -17.90 44.49 19.58
C VAL A 330 -19.41 44.57 19.78
N HIS A 331 -20.17 44.50 18.69
CA HIS A 331 -21.63 44.45 18.70
C HIS A 331 -22.06 42.99 18.73
N VAL A 332 -22.90 42.63 19.70
CA VAL A 332 -23.35 41.25 19.91
C VAL A 332 -24.86 41.19 19.69
N PHE A 333 -25.29 40.46 18.66
CA PHE A 333 -26.69 40.32 18.28
C PHE A 333 -27.21 38.92 18.59
N ASP A 334 -28.49 38.82 18.93
CA ASP A 334 -29.21 37.55 18.86
C ASP A 334 -29.52 37.17 17.38
N PRO A 335 -29.91 35.92 17.09
CA PRO A 335 -30.26 35.49 15.73
C PRO A 335 -31.42 36.26 15.08
N LYS A 336 -32.22 36.97 15.88
CA LYS A 336 -33.36 37.78 15.41
C LYS A 336 -32.94 39.22 15.06
N GLY A 337 -31.66 39.56 15.19
CA GLY A 337 -31.12 40.87 14.87
C GLY A 337 -31.24 41.89 16.00
N THR A 338 -31.59 41.46 17.21
CA THR A 338 -31.65 42.32 18.40
C THR A 338 -30.25 42.48 18.98
N LEU A 339 -29.79 43.72 19.16
CA LEU A 339 -28.52 43.99 19.84
C LEU A 339 -28.65 43.61 21.33
N LYS A 340 -27.99 42.52 21.76
CA LYS A 340 -27.91 42.07 23.16
C LYS A 340 -26.99 43.00 23.96
N VAL A 341 -25.77 43.22 23.45
CA VAL A 341 -24.76 44.03 24.14
C VAL A 341 -23.79 44.68 23.16
N ARG A 342 -23.29 45.86 23.56
CA ARG A 342 -22.21 46.59 22.88
C ARG A 342 -21.01 46.65 23.81
N VAL A 343 -19.99 45.82 23.55
CA VAL A 343 -18.78 45.74 24.37
C VAL A 343 -17.79 46.80 23.91
N PRO A 344 -17.44 47.81 24.75
CA PRO A 344 -16.52 48.87 24.34
C PRO A 344 -15.10 48.33 24.17
N LEU A 345 -14.44 48.74 23.08
CA LEU A 345 -13.02 48.50 22.83
C LEU A 345 -12.24 49.80 23.02
N PRO A 346 -10.97 49.73 23.45
CA PRO A 346 -10.15 50.92 23.62
C PRO A 346 -9.83 51.63 22.29
N GLY A 347 -9.89 50.91 21.17
CA GLY A 347 -9.66 51.41 19.81
C GLY A 347 -10.55 50.72 18.77
N PRO A 348 -10.50 51.17 17.50
CA PRO A 348 -11.19 50.48 16.40
C PRO A 348 -10.55 49.10 16.16
N SER A 349 -11.30 48.16 15.59
CA SER A 349 -10.80 46.83 15.25
C SER A 349 -10.91 46.56 13.75
N ASN A 350 -9.83 46.04 13.17
CA ASN A 350 -9.76 45.58 11.78
C ASN A 350 -9.69 44.04 11.68
N ALA A 351 -10.30 43.36 12.66
CA ALA A 351 -10.23 41.92 12.87
C ALA A 351 -11.63 41.33 13.09
N THR A 352 -11.75 40.02 12.86
CA THR A 352 -12.86 39.23 13.41
C THR A 352 -12.68 39.11 14.92
N ALA A 353 -13.77 39.16 15.68
CA ALA A 353 -13.77 38.86 17.11
C ALA A 353 -13.62 37.33 17.28
N THR A 354 -12.38 36.85 17.32
CA THR A 354 -12.07 35.41 17.31
C THR A 354 -12.64 34.71 18.54
N LEU A 355 -13.35 33.60 18.34
CA LEU A 355 -13.92 32.80 19.42
C LEU A 355 -13.00 31.62 19.71
N ALA A 356 -12.57 31.48 20.98
CA ALA A 356 -11.68 30.41 21.41
C ALA A 356 -11.97 30.02 22.86
N VAL A 357 -11.83 28.73 23.19
CA VAL A 357 -11.89 28.28 24.59
C VAL A 357 -10.53 28.52 25.23
N LEU A 358 -10.47 29.43 26.22
CA LEU A 358 -9.22 29.83 26.86
C LEU A 358 -9.18 29.36 28.31
N GLY A 359 -8.45 28.27 28.57
CA GLY A 359 -8.33 27.68 29.90
C GLY A 359 -9.68 27.22 30.46
N ASP A 360 -9.96 27.57 31.71
CA ASP A 360 -11.18 27.14 32.41
C ASP A 360 -12.38 28.10 32.24
N ALA A 361 -12.19 29.25 31.56
CA ALA A 361 -13.18 30.32 31.48
C ALA A 361 -14.35 30.10 30.50
N GLY A 362 -14.36 28.97 29.78
CA GLY A 362 -15.32 28.70 28.71
C GLY A 362 -14.99 29.45 27.42
N LEU A 363 -15.97 29.54 26.51
CA LEU A 363 -15.83 30.25 25.24
C LEU A 363 -15.53 31.74 25.48
N SER A 364 -14.44 32.20 24.90
CA SER A 364 -13.90 33.55 25.07
C SER A 364 -13.77 34.26 23.72
N VAL A 365 -13.79 35.59 23.76
CA VAL A 365 -13.59 36.46 22.61
C VAL A 365 -12.20 37.06 22.68
N VAL A 366 -11.40 36.85 21.64
CA VAL A 366 -10.08 37.44 21.44
C VAL A 366 -10.19 38.46 20.31
N VAL A 367 -9.95 39.74 20.62
CA VAL A 367 -10.10 40.82 19.65
C VAL A 367 -8.99 41.86 19.81
N PRO A 368 -8.30 42.25 18.72
CA PRO A 368 -7.36 43.36 18.77
C PRO A 368 -8.10 44.70 18.71
N ALA A 369 -7.62 45.65 19.51
CA ALA A 369 -7.92 47.06 19.35
C ALA A 369 -6.71 47.76 18.72
N ALA A 370 -6.89 48.25 17.50
CA ALA A 370 -5.83 48.90 16.75
C ALA A 370 -5.22 50.07 17.56
N ALA A 371 -3.89 50.15 17.53
CA ALA A 371 -3.06 51.10 18.27
C ALA A 371 -2.97 50.93 19.80
N GLU A 372 -3.64 49.94 20.41
CA GLU A 372 -3.55 49.70 21.86
C GLU A 372 -3.11 48.26 22.21
N SER A 373 -4.06 47.33 22.32
CA SER A 373 -3.80 46.01 22.89
C SER A 373 -4.71 44.93 22.30
N LEU A 374 -4.27 43.68 22.39
CA LEU A 374 -5.12 42.50 22.22
C LEU A 374 -5.88 42.23 23.52
N GLN A 375 -7.20 42.07 23.45
CA GLN A 375 -8.04 41.80 24.61
C GLN A 375 -8.70 40.43 24.50
N ALA A 376 -8.71 39.68 25.61
CA ALA A 376 -9.52 38.48 25.77
C ALA A 376 -10.55 38.70 26.88
N PHE A 377 -11.81 38.42 26.58
CA PHE A 377 -12.90 38.50 27.55
C PHE A 377 -13.92 37.37 27.33
N HIS A 378 -14.73 37.08 28.34
CA HIS A 378 -15.78 36.06 28.28
C HIS A 378 -17.00 36.52 29.07
N TRP A 379 -18.11 35.79 28.92
CA TRP A 379 -19.26 35.96 29.80
C TRP A 379 -19.20 34.95 30.95
N PRO A 380 -19.65 35.30 32.16
CA PRO A 380 -19.64 34.37 33.30
C PRO A 380 -20.44 33.07 33.11
N GLY A 381 -21.40 33.06 32.17
CA GLY A 381 -22.17 31.86 31.79
C GLY A 381 -21.52 31.02 30.67
N ALA A 382 -20.44 31.51 30.06
CA ALA A 382 -19.80 30.87 28.92
C ALA A 382 -19.36 29.45 29.26
N LYS A 383 -19.66 28.52 28.35
CA LYS A 383 -19.34 27.10 28.53
C LYS A 383 -18.16 26.70 27.67
N ARG A 384 -17.42 25.67 28.10
CA ARG A 384 -16.33 25.08 27.30
C ARG A 384 -16.84 24.28 26.11
N ASP A 385 -18.04 23.72 26.22
CA ASP A 385 -18.75 22.97 25.19
C ASP A 385 -19.79 23.82 24.43
N ALA A 386 -19.67 25.15 24.51
CA ALA A 386 -20.55 26.07 23.79
C ALA A 386 -20.54 25.80 22.28
N LYS A 387 -21.70 25.95 21.64
CA LYS A 387 -21.82 25.80 20.19
C LYS A 387 -21.09 26.97 19.53
N VAL A 388 -20.17 26.68 18.62
CA VAL A 388 -19.48 27.68 17.79
C VAL A 388 -19.70 27.30 16.34
N ALA A 389 -20.32 28.19 15.57
CA ALA A 389 -20.57 27.98 14.14
C ALA A 389 -19.55 28.69 13.26
N TRP A 390 -18.93 29.77 13.75
CA TRP A 390 -17.94 30.53 13.00
C TRP A 390 -16.93 31.20 13.95
N PRO A 391 -15.79 30.54 14.24
CA PRO A 391 -14.86 31.03 15.27
C PRO A 391 -13.94 32.16 14.78
N GLU A 392 -13.50 32.11 13.51
CA GLU A 392 -12.37 32.93 13.04
C GLU A 392 -12.60 33.62 11.69
N TYR A 393 -11.69 34.54 11.35
CA TYR A 393 -11.68 35.13 10.02
C TYR A 393 -11.40 34.08 8.95
N ARG A 394 -12.27 33.99 7.94
CA ARG A 394 -12.23 32.98 6.86
C ARG A 394 -12.49 31.55 7.37
N PHE A 395 -13.43 31.41 8.31
CA PHE A 395 -13.91 30.16 8.92
C PHE A 395 -12.97 29.60 9.99
N ASN A 396 -11.73 29.29 9.63
CA ASN A 396 -10.74 28.69 10.55
C ASN A 396 -9.32 29.25 10.28
N SER A 397 -8.35 28.81 11.09
CA SER A 397 -6.95 29.24 10.98
C SER A 397 -6.22 28.74 9.73
N LYS A 398 -6.75 27.79 8.94
CA LYS A 398 -6.25 27.47 7.58
C LYS A 398 -6.68 28.52 6.55
N ARG A 399 -7.71 29.30 6.85
CA ARG A 399 -8.23 30.42 6.06
C ARG A 399 -8.64 30.07 4.63
N THR A 400 -9.02 28.80 4.41
CA THR A 400 -9.48 28.28 3.12
C THR A 400 -10.72 29.01 2.61
N GLY A 401 -11.49 29.66 3.47
CA GLY A 401 -12.78 30.25 3.08
C GLY A 401 -13.78 29.26 2.54
N SER A 402 -13.58 27.98 2.84
CA SER A 402 -14.53 26.92 2.58
C SER A 402 -15.08 26.44 3.91
N ALA A 403 -16.40 26.57 4.06
CA ALA A 403 -17.14 26.04 5.21
C ALA A 403 -17.66 24.60 4.95
N LEU A 404 -17.11 23.91 3.93
CA LEU A 404 -17.49 22.53 3.59
C LEU A 404 -16.91 21.49 4.56
N ALA A 405 -15.83 21.84 5.28
CA ALA A 405 -15.01 20.87 6.03
C ALA A 405 -15.34 20.70 7.53
N ASP A 406 -16.00 21.66 8.21
CA ASP A 406 -16.32 21.54 9.66
C ASP A 406 -17.82 21.41 9.98
N GLN A 407 -18.65 20.96 9.02
CA GLN A 407 -19.92 20.35 9.44
C GLN A 407 -19.56 19.05 10.18
N LYS A 408 -19.74 19.00 11.51
CA LYS A 408 -19.64 17.77 12.30
C LYS A 408 -20.41 16.68 11.56
N GLN A 409 -19.70 15.80 10.88
CA GLN A 409 -20.34 14.71 10.18
C GLN A 409 -20.86 13.78 11.27
N ALA A 410 -22.18 13.70 11.37
CA ALA A 410 -22.78 12.65 12.16
C ALA A 410 -22.24 11.31 11.64
N PRO A 411 -21.98 10.34 12.53
CA PRO A 411 -21.67 8.99 12.10
C PRO A 411 -22.69 8.57 11.07
N SER A 412 -22.24 8.11 9.92
CA SER A 412 -23.14 7.80 8.81
C SER A 412 -22.79 6.45 8.21
N VAL A 413 -23.81 5.78 7.70
CA VAL A 413 -23.63 4.54 6.94
C VAL A 413 -23.26 4.91 5.51
N LEU A 414 -21.95 5.07 5.27
CA LEU A 414 -21.38 5.40 3.98
C LEU A 414 -21.82 4.40 2.92
N VAL A 415 -21.63 3.12 3.23
CA VAL A 415 -22.04 1.99 2.38
C VAL A 415 -23.00 1.10 3.16
N ALA A 416 -24.11 0.79 2.51
CA ALA A 416 -24.96 -0.34 2.85
C ALA A 416 -25.26 -1.04 1.53
N ASP A 417 -24.71 -2.22 1.32
CA ASP A 417 -24.87 -2.97 0.09
C ASP A 417 -25.22 -4.44 0.40
N PHE A 418 -26.13 -5.01 -0.38
CA PHE A 418 -26.38 -6.45 -0.38
C PHE A 418 -25.27 -7.25 -1.08
N GLY A 419 -24.33 -6.56 -1.74
CA GLY A 419 -23.33 -7.18 -2.59
C GLY A 419 -23.99 -7.75 -3.85
N SER A 420 -23.46 -8.86 -4.35
CA SER A 420 -23.84 -9.40 -5.66
C SER A 420 -25.28 -9.93 -5.74
N MET A 421 -25.91 -10.30 -4.63
CA MET A 421 -27.26 -10.91 -4.63
C MET A 421 -27.42 -12.08 -5.62
N TYR A 422 -26.39 -12.89 -5.79
CA TYR A 422 -26.42 -14.09 -6.64
C TYR A 422 -26.93 -15.30 -5.86
N VAL A 423 -27.40 -16.34 -6.55
CA VAL A 423 -27.79 -17.60 -5.92
C VAL A 423 -26.59 -18.23 -5.22
N GLY A 424 -26.71 -18.49 -3.91
CA GLY A 424 -25.61 -18.96 -3.06
C GLY A 424 -25.29 -18.01 -1.91
N THR A 425 -24.06 -18.08 -1.42
CA THR A 425 -23.55 -17.22 -0.35
C THR A 425 -23.20 -15.84 -0.89
N ASN A 426 -23.70 -14.81 -0.23
CA ASN A 426 -23.38 -13.41 -0.48
C ASN A 426 -23.00 -12.76 0.84
N PHE A 427 -22.43 -11.57 0.78
CA PHE A 427 -22.09 -10.77 1.96
C PHE A 427 -22.77 -9.42 1.85
N VAL A 428 -23.53 -9.05 2.88
CA VAL A 428 -23.89 -7.64 3.03
C VAL A 428 -22.64 -6.89 3.48
N HIS A 429 -22.35 -5.76 2.84
CA HIS A 429 -21.23 -4.90 3.17
C HIS A 429 -21.75 -3.61 3.80
N SER A 430 -21.20 -3.23 4.95
CA SER A 430 -21.39 -1.90 5.48
C SER A 430 -20.08 -1.23 5.83
N GLN A 431 -19.94 0.00 5.37
CA GLN A 431 -18.89 0.91 5.78
C GLN A 431 -19.54 2.06 6.53
N VAL A 432 -19.03 2.36 7.71
CA VAL A 432 -19.57 3.40 8.59
C VAL A 432 -18.47 4.42 8.88
N SER A 433 -18.84 5.70 8.86
CA SER A 433 -17.97 6.78 9.31
C SER A 433 -18.21 7.07 10.79
N ASN A 434 -17.12 7.35 11.48
CA ASN A 434 -17.06 7.83 12.86
C ASN A 434 -15.96 8.90 12.93
N PRO A 435 -16.20 10.06 12.29
CA PRO A 435 -15.19 11.12 12.15
C PRO A 435 -14.77 11.73 13.50
N GLU A 436 -15.54 11.47 14.58
CA GLU A 436 -15.22 11.94 15.92
C GLU A 436 -14.47 10.89 16.78
N HIS A 437 -14.07 9.74 16.21
CA HIS A 437 -13.37 8.64 16.91
C HIS A 437 -14.06 8.20 18.22
N LYS A 438 -15.39 8.30 18.25
CA LYS A 438 -16.15 7.94 19.45
C LYS A 438 -16.38 6.45 19.48
N ARG A 439 -16.38 5.86 20.68
CA ARG A 439 -16.72 4.46 20.85
C ARG A 439 -18.18 4.21 20.47
N GLN A 440 -18.38 3.50 19.35
CA GLN A 440 -19.68 3.18 18.76
C GLN A 440 -19.82 1.68 18.56
N SER A 441 -21.05 1.21 18.37
CA SER A 441 -21.37 -0.14 17.94
C SER A 441 -22.07 -0.09 16.59
N VAL A 442 -21.61 -0.88 15.62
CA VAL A 442 -22.32 -1.09 14.36
C VAL A 442 -22.97 -2.46 14.38
N ARG A 443 -24.27 -2.49 14.06
CA ARG A 443 -25.08 -3.70 13.93
C ARG A 443 -25.64 -3.77 12.51
N ILE A 444 -25.31 -4.83 11.80
CA ILE A 444 -25.89 -5.15 10.49
C ILE A 444 -26.82 -6.35 10.62
N GLU A 445 -27.99 -6.27 9.98
CA GLU A 445 -29.04 -7.28 10.03
C GLU A 445 -29.55 -7.57 8.62
N VAL A 446 -29.65 -8.83 8.24
CA VAL A 446 -30.23 -9.25 6.96
C VAL A 446 -31.33 -10.28 7.19
N ALA A 447 -32.54 -9.95 6.75
CA ALA A 447 -33.71 -10.83 6.79
C ALA A 447 -34.14 -11.23 5.38
N ARG A 448 -34.68 -12.44 5.26
CA ARG A 448 -35.23 -12.99 4.01
C ARG A 448 -36.68 -13.40 4.22
N ASN A 449 -37.58 -12.99 3.33
CA ASN A 449 -39.00 -13.33 3.33
C ASN A 449 -39.71 -13.03 4.67
N GLY A 450 -39.28 -11.98 5.38
CA GLY A 450 -39.80 -11.61 6.70
C GLY A 450 -39.49 -12.60 7.83
N GLY A 451 -38.58 -13.55 7.61
CA GLY A 451 -38.07 -14.45 8.65
C GLY A 451 -37.12 -13.78 9.63
N GLU A 452 -36.64 -14.55 10.61
CA GLU A 452 -35.67 -14.07 11.61
C GLU A 452 -34.40 -13.53 10.92
N PRO A 453 -33.97 -12.30 11.24
CA PRO A 453 -32.76 -11.72 10.67
C PRO A 453 -31.51 -12.42 11.19
N THR A 454 -30.54 -12.59 10.29
CA THR A 454 -29.15 -12.86 10.69
C THR A 454 -28.52 -11.53 11.07
N LEU A 455 -27.68 -11.46 12.09
CA LEU A 455 -27.05 -10.21 12.54
C LEU A 455 -25.58 -10.37 12.90
N ALA A 456 -24.82 -9.30 12.73
CA ALA A 456 -23.48 -9.13 13.27
C ALA A 456 -23.37 -7.77 13.96
N GLU A 457 -22.67 -7.72 15.09
CA GLU A 457 -22.45 -6.50 15.86
C GLU A 457 -20.99 -6.42 16.33
N ARG A 458 -20.41 -5.23 16.22
CA ARG A 458 -19.02 -4.93 16.62
C ARG A 458 -18.89 -3.50 17.14
N GLU A 459 -18.07 -3.33 18.17
CA GLU A 459 -17.64 -2.02 18.64
C GLU A 459 -16.42 -1.53 17.86
N PHE A 460 -16.34 -0.22 17.65
CA PHE A 460 -15.24 0.45 16.95
C PHE A 460 -15.07 1.90 17.45
N ASP A 461 -13.87 2.44 17.28
CA ASP A 461 -13.49 3.85 17.52
C ASP A 461 -12.60 4.43 16.41
N ASP A 462 -12.29 3.64 15.38
CA ASP A 462 -11.64 4.09 14.14
C ASP A 462 -12.50 5.12 13.39
N GLU A 463 -11.86 5.96 12.57
CA GLU A 463 -12.51 7.00 11.75
C GLU A 463 -13.51 6.40 10.75
N THR A 464 -13.16 5.24 10.20
CA THR A 464 -13.99 4.43 9.32
C THR A 464 -13.91 2.98 9.73
N PHE A 465 -15.04 2.28 9.70
CA PHE A 465 -15.10 0.86 10.05
C PHE A 465 -15.94 0.07 9.05
N GLU A 466 -15.50 -1.14 8.76
CA GLU A 466 -16.16 -2.06 7.84
C GLU A 466 -16.66 -3.31 8.55
N LEU A 467 -17.89 -3.71 8.25
CA LEU A 467 -18.48 -4.93 8.76
C LEU A 467 -19.18 -5.70 7.64
N GLN A 468 -18.93 -7.01 7.60
CA GLN A 468 -19.52 -7.92 6.64
C GLN A 468 -20.31 -9.02 7.35
N LEU A 469 -21.44 -9.42 6.76
CA LEU A 469 -22.27 -10.51 7.27
C LEU A 469 -22.72 -11.41 6.09
N PRO A 470 -22.44 -12.73 6.14
CA PRO A 470 -22.89 -13.64 5.11
C PRO A 470 -24.41 -13.87 5.15
N TYR A 471 -25.03 -14.02 4.00
CA TYR A 471 -26.41 -14.47 3.83
C TYR A 471 -26.58 -15.31 2.57
N MET A 472 -27.65 -16.11 2.53
CA MET A 472 -27.89 -17.08 1.46
C MET A 472 -29.11 -16.72 0.62
N ILE A 473 -28.98 -16.79 -0.71
CA ILE A 473 -30.09 -16.71 -1.65
C ILE A 473 -30.34 -18.12 -2.24
N PRO A 474 -31.52 -18.72 -2.04
CA PRO A 474 -31.83 -20.03 -2.56
C PRO A 474 -32.06 -20.03 -4.08
N ALA A 475 -31.75 -21.16 -4.71
CA ALA A 475 -31.98 -21.37 -6.14
C ALA A 475 -33.46 -21.67 -6.50
N THR A 476 -34.30 -21.92 -5.50
CA THR A 476 -35.63 -22.54 -5.65
C THR A 476 -36.78 -21.55 -5.61
N GLU A 477 -36.59 -20.38 -4.99
CA GLU A 477 -37.67 -19.44 -4.67
C GLU A 477 -37.19 -17.99 -4.67
N THR A 478 -38.12 -17.07 -4.96
CA THR A 478 -37.88 -15.63 -4.85
C THR A 478 -37.59 -15.23 -3.40
N SER A 479 -36.74 -14.23 -3.24
CA SER A 479 -36.31 -13.75 -1.93
C SER A 479 -36.55 -12.24 -1.80
N ASP A 480 -37.42 -11.86 -0.88
CA ASP A 480 -37.55 -10.49 -0.39
C ASP A 480 -36.52 -10.28 0.72
N LEU A 481 -35.47 -9.56 0.40
CA LEU A 481 -34.38 -9.24 1.31
C LEU A 481 -34.61 -7.89 1.98
N ARG A 482 -34.26 -7.80 3.26
CA ARG A 482 -34.22 -6.57 4.04
C ARG A 482 -32.89 -6.48 4.75
N PHE A 483 -32.11 -5.45 4.47
CA PHE A 483 -30.84 -5.15 5.11
C PHE A 483 -30.97 -3.89 5.95
N VAL A 484 -30.59 -3.96 7.22
CA VAL A 484 -30.55 -2.84 8.14
C VAL A 484 -29.14 -2.72 8.69
N CYS A 485 -28.50 -1.58 8.51
CA CYS A 485 -27.31 -1.18 9.27
C CYS A 485 -27.71 -0.13 10.29
N THR A 486 -27.38 -0.36 11.56
CA THR A 486 -27.63 0.56 12.67
C THR A 486 -26.33 0.82 13.40
N VAL A 487 -25.96 2.09 13.53
CA VAL A 487 -24.82 2.53 14.34
C VAL A 487 -25.37 3.14 15.62
N THR A 488 -24.84 2.73 16.76
CA THR A 488 -25.23 3.22 18.09
C THR A 488 -24.04 3.77 18.86
N GLU A 489 -24.30 4.77 19.68
CA GLU A 489 -23.38 5.33 20.67
C GLU A 489 -24.05 5.14 22.04
N GLY A 490 -23.58 4.14 22.80
CA GLY A 490 -24.29 3.66 23.99
C GLY A 490 -25.68 3.13 23.63
N ASN A 491 -26.73 3.74 24.19
CA ASN A 491 -28.14 3.37 23.92
C ASN A 491 -28.79 4.21 22.80
N ARG A 492 -28.07 5.14 22.19
CA ARG A 492 -28.60 6.08 21.18
C ARG A 492 -28.24 5.58 19.79
N VAL A 493 -29.22 5.46 18.89
CA VAL A 493 -28.96 5.23 17.45
C VAL A 493 -28.44 6.54 16.85
N VAL A 494 -27.23 6.51 16.29
CA VAL A 494 -26.56 7.66 15.69
C VAL A 494 -26.62 7.65 14.17
N ALA A 495 -26.69 6.45 13.57
CA ALA A 495 -26.92 6.27 12.15
C ALA A 495 -27.81 5.04 11.92
N ARG A 496 -28.65 5.08 10.90
CA ARG A 496 -29.37 3.89 10.45
C ARG A 496 -29.64 3.97 8.97
N ARG A 497 -29.39 2.88 8.25
CA ARG A 497 -29.74 2.74 6.84
C ARG A 497 -30.44 1.42 6.63
N GLU A 498 -31.52 1.46 5.87
CA GLU A 498 -32.33 0.29 5.55
C GLU A 498 -32.48 0.20 4.04
N GLN A 499 -32.33 -1.02 3.52
CA GLN A 499 -32.53 -1.35 2.12
C GLN A 499 -33.37 -2.60 2.00
N SER A 500 -34.12 -2.67 0.90
CA SER A 500 -34.87 -3.87 0.56
C SER A 500 -34.62 -4.22 -0.91
N ALA A 501 -34.54 -5.51 -1.20
CA ALA A 501 -34.35 -6.01 -2.55
C ALA A 501 -35.27 -7.20 -2.79
N HIS A 502 -35.90 -7.23 -3.96
CA HIS A 502 -36.63 -8.41 -4.43
C HIS A 502 -35.74 -9.16 -5.42
N VAL A 503 -35.33 -10.37 -5.05
CA VAL A 503 -34.43 -11.19 -5.86
C VAL A 503 -35.17 -12.39 -6.43
N VAL A 504 -35.17 -12.48 -7.76
CA VAL A 504 -35.59 -13.69 -8.48
C VAL A 504 -34.35 -14.54 -8.73
N PRO A 505 -34.35 -15.85 -8.38
CA PRO A 505 -33.17 -16.70 -8.55
C PRO A 505 -32.59 -16.63 -9.96
N PHE A 506 -31.27 -16.47 -10.06
CA PHE A 506 -30.49 -16.40 -11.29
C PHE A 506 -30.78 -15.18 -12.19
N ALA A 507 -31.79 -14.36 -11.90
CA ALA A 507 -32.18 -13.25 -12.76
C ALA A 507 -31.15 -12.11 -12.71
N LYS A 508 -30.57 -11.85 -11.54
CA LYS A 508 -29.56 -10.80 -11.39
C LYS A 508 -28.24 -11.20 -12.06
N GLU A 509 -27.83 -12.45 -11.95
CA GLU A 509 -26.65 -12.98 -12.65
C GLU A 509 -26.76 -12.78 -14.16
N VAL A 510 -27.93 -13.08 -14.73
CA VAL A 510 -28.19 -12.86 -16.16
C VAL A 510 -28.19 -11.37 -16.51
N ALA A 511 -28.83 -10.53 -15.70
CA ALA A 511 -28.92 -9.09 -15.95
C ALA A 511 -27.56 -8.39 -15.85
N ASP A 512 -26.74 -8.76 -14.87
CA ASP A 512 -25.39 -8.23 -14.71
C ASP A 512 -24.51 -8.67 -15.89
N ALA A 513 -24.51 -9.95 -16.26
CA ALA A 513 -23.78 -10.44 -17.43
C ALA A 513 -24.23 -9.73 -18.73
N ASP A 514 -25.54 -9.51 -18.92
CA ASP A 514 -26.06 -8.75 -20.07
C ASP A 514 -25.56 -7.30 -20.09
N ARG A 515 -25.58 -6.62 -18.95
CA ARG A 515 -25.09 -5.23 -18.83
C ARG A 515 -23.59 -5.15 -19.19
N GLN A 516 -22.79 -6.06 -18.66
CA GLN A 516 -21.35 -6.09 -18.88
C GLN A 516 -21.03 -6.38 -20.35
N LEU A 517 -21.63 -7.43 -20.92
CA LEU A 517 -21.46 -7.75 -22.35
C LEU A 517 -22.01 -6.63 -23.25
N GLY A 518 -23.11 -5.97 -22.88
CA GLY A 518 -23.62 -4.79 -23.56
C GLY A 518 -22.63 -3.63 -23.57
N THR A 519 -22.04 -3.33 -22.40
CA THR A 519 -21.00 -2.31 -22.25
C THR A 519 -19.79 -2.62 -23.13
N VAL A 520 -19.39 -3.89 -23.24
CA VAL A 520 -18.33 -4.28 -24.17
C VAL A 520 -18.73 -3.99 -25.60
N ARG A 521 -19.93 -4.40 -26.04
CA ARG A 521 -20.44 -4.15 -27.40
C ARG A 521 -20.43 -2.67 -27.75
N ASP A 522 -20.77 -1.79 -26.81
CA ASP A 522 -20.77 -0.33 -27.01
C ASP A 522 -19.36 0.25 -27.16
N ARG A 523 -18.33 -0.44 -26.66
CA ARG A 523 -16.92 -0.06 -26.79
C ARG A 523 -16.27 -0.59 -28.07
N LEU A 524 -16.71 -1.72 -28.61
CA LEU A 524 -16.10 -2.36 -29.80
C LEU A 524 -15.88 -1.39 -30.97
N PRO A 525 -16.85 -0.54 -31.39
CA PRO A 525 -16.65 0.36 -32.53
C PRO A 525 -15.58 1.45 -32.32
N LYS A 526 -15.12 1.65 -31.08
CA LYS A 526 -14.13 2.67 -30.71
C LYS A 526 -12.70 2.12 -30.62
N LEU A 527 -12.52 0.80 -30.74
CA LEU A 527 -11.21 0.16 -30.67
C LEU A 527 -10.48 0.28 -32.01
N ILE A 528 -9.14 0.32 -31.97
CA ILE A 528 -8.30 0.21 -33.17
C ILE A 528 -8.50 -1.15 -33.84
N ASP A 529 -8.68 -2.20 -33.04
CA ASP A 529 -8.95 -3.56 -33.50
C ASP A 529 -9.89 -4.30 -32.54
N ALA A 530 -11.13 -4.54 -32.99
CA ALA A 530 -12.16 -5.16 -32.18
C ALA A 530 -12.31 -6.68 -32.40
N GLY A 531 -11.68 -7.25 -33.43
CA GLY A 531 -12.06 -8.57 -33.96
C GLY A 531 -11.99 -9.73 -32.95
N GLY A 532 -11.04 -9.69 -32.01
CA GLY A 532 -10.93 -10.72 -30.98
C GLY A 532 -11.83 -10.54 -29.76
N LEU A 533 -12.20 -9.30 -29.39
CA LEU A 533 -13.21 -9.07 -28.36
C LEU A 533 -14.62 -9.31 -28.90
N GLU A 534 -14.88 -8.95 -30.15
CA GLU A 534 -16.15 -9.23 -30.85
C GLU A 534 -16.52 -10.71 -30.77
N GLU A 535 -15.58 -11.60 -31.10
CA GLU A 535 -15.79 -13.04 -31.04
C GLU A 535 -16.07 -13.53 -29.61
N ARG A 536 -15.26 -13.09 -28.63
CA ARG A 536 -15.43 -13.50 -27.21
C ARG A 536 -16.76 -13.04 -26.63
N VAL A 537 -17.17 -11.81 -26.91
CA VAL A 537 -18.45 -11.24 -26.46
C VAL A 537 -19.64 -11.92 -27.16
N CYS A 538 -19.50 -12.27 -28.44
CA CYS A 538 -20.49 -13.05 -29.16
C CYS A 538 -20.66 -14.45 -28.56
N PHE A 539 -19.55 -15.13 -28.26
CA PHE A 539 -19.55 -16.45 -27.65
C PHE A 539 -20.14 -16.44 -26.23
N ALA A 540 -19.71 -15.50 -25.38
CA ALA A 540 -20.27 -15.30 -24.05
C ALA A 540 -21.77 -14.99 -24.10
N GLY A 541 -22.20 -14.14 -25.04
CA GLY A 541 -23.62 -13.84 -25.27
C GLY A 541 -24.43 -15.07 -25.70
N THR A 542 -23.90 -15.88 -26.61
CA THR A 542 -24.56 -17.12 -27.07
C THR A 542 -24.70 -18.13 -25.93
N LYS A 543 -23.66 -18.28 -25.09
CA LYS A 543 -23.73 -19.10 -23.89
C LYS A 543 -24.79 -18.59 -22.91
N LEU A 544 -24.82 -17.29 -22.66
CA LEU A 544 -25.79 -16.67 -21.76
C LEU A 544 -27.23 -16.89 -22.24
N ASP A 545 -27.47 -16.71 -23.55
CA ASP A 545 -28.77 -16.95 -24.18
C ASP A 545 -29.23 -18.41 -24.05
N ALA A 546 -28.30 -19.37 -24.17
CA ALA A 546 -28.60 -20.79 -23.97
C ALA A 546 -29.00 -21.13 -22.53
N LEU A 547 -28.55 -20.34 -21.53
CA LEU A 547 -28.92 -20.53 -20.13
C LEU A 547 -30.27 -19.91 -19.77
N ARG A 548 -30.79 -18.93 -20.53
CA ARG A 548 -32.05 -18.24 -20.19
C ARG A 548 -33.24 -19.17 -20.05
N SER A 549 -33.33 -20.18 -20.92
CA SER A 549 -34.41 -21.20 -20.84
C SER A 549 -34.30 -22.06 -19.58
N LYS A 550 -33.07 -22.36 -19.14
CA LYS A 550 -32.80 -23.09 -17.89
C LYS A 550 -33.14 -22.24 -16.66
N VAL A 551 -32.83 -20.93 -16.69
CA VAL A 551 -33.22 -19.99 -15.63
C VAL A 551 -34.73 -19.93 -15.46
N GLN A 552 -35.49 -19.85 -16.57
CA GLN A 552 -36.95 -19.87 -16.51
C GLN A 552 -37.52 -21.18 -15.93
N ALA A 553 -36.84 -22.31 -16.15
CA ALA A 553 -37.24 -23.63 -15.63
C ALA A 553 -36.64 -23.96 -14.24
N ALA A 554 -35.79 -23.10 -13.68
CA ALA A 554 -34.98 -23.41 -12.49
C ALA A 554 -35.83 -23.68 -11.24
N GLY A 555 -36.98 -23.01 -11.09
CA GLY A 555 -37.90 -23.23 -9.97
C GLY A 555 -38.40 -24.67 -9.88
N THR A 556 -38.55 -25.37 -11.01
CA THR A 556 -39.06 -26.76 -11.08
C THR A 556 -37.98 -27.81 -11.37
N ALA A 557 -36.72 -27.41 -11.51
CA ALA A 557 -35.61 -28.31 -11.82
C ALA A 557 -35.17 -29.16 -10.61
N ASP A 558 -34.40 -30.23 -10.84
CA ASP A 558 -33.71 -30.95 -9.76
C ASP A 558 -32.47 -30.18 -9.26
N ASP A 559 -31.92 -30.61 -8.13
CA ASP A 559 -30.80 -29.92 -7.48
C ASP A 559 -29.51 -29.94 -8.30
N MET A 560 -29.24 -31.03 -9.04
CA MET A 560 -28.06 -31.13 -9.90
C MET A 560 -28.12 -30.09 -11.01
N THR A 561 -29.27 -29.96 -11.66
CA THR A 561 -29.49 -28.96 -12.72
C THR A 561 -29.32 -27.53 -12.21
N ARG A 562 -29.72 -27.24 -10.95
CA ARG A 562 -29.52 -25.92 -10.35
C ARG A 562 -28.07 -25.65 -10.00
N ILE A 563 -27.33 -26.65 -9.52
CA ILE A 563 -25.89 -26.55 -9.27
C ILE A 563 -25.15 -26.26 -10.58
N ASP A 564 -25.42 -27.04 -11.63
CA ASP A 564 -24.85 -26.85 -12.96
C ASP A 564 -25.15 -25.45 -13.52
N LEU A 565 -26.39 -24.96 -13.33
CA LEU A 565 -26.80 -23.63 -13.77
C LEU A 565 -26.06 -22.53 -13.02
N ARG A 566 -25.93 -22.65 -11.69
CA ARG A 566 -25.19 -21.71 -10.85
C ARG A 566 -23.73 -21.63 -11.28
N GLU A 567 -23.07 -22.77 -11.46
CA GLU A 567 -21.67 -22.82 -11.89
C GLU A 567 -21.48 -22.24 -13.30
N SER A 568 -22.41 -22.55 -14.22
CA SER A 568 -22.40 -22.00 -15.58
C SER A 568 -22.55 -20.47 -15.60
N LEU A 569 -23.47 -19.92 -14.79
CA LEU A 569 -23.67 -18.47 -14.68
C LEU A 569 -22.49 -17.78 -14.01
N ALA A 570 -21.94 -18.37 -12.94
CA ALA A 570 -20.74 -17.85 -12.29
C ALA A 570 -19.55 -17.78 -13.26
N SER A 571 -19.39 -18.79 -14.13
CA SER A 571 -18.38 -18.76 -15.19
C SER A 571 -18.61 -17.63 -16.19
N ILE A 572 -19.85 -17.42 -16.65
CA ILE A 572 -20.15 -16.36 -17.63
C ILE A 572 -19.98 -14.96 -17.02
N LEU A 573 -20.34 -14.77 -15.75
CA LEU A 573 -20.14 -13.50 -15.04
C LEU A 573 -18.66 -13.15 -14.92
N ARG A 574 -17.79 -14.13 -14.64
CA ARG A 574 -16.34 -13.92 -14.67
C ARG A 574 -15.87 -13.54 -16.07
N ASP A 575 -16.26 -14.30 -17.10
CA ASP A 575 -15.92 -13.99 -18.49
C ASP A 575 -16.38 -12.58 -18.89
N ALA A 576 -17.60 -12.18 -18.51
CA ALA A 576 -18.16 -10.87 -18.83
C ALA A 576 -17.45 -9.73 -18.10
N THR A 577 -17.07 -9.93 -16.83
CA THR A 577 -16.29 -8.97 -16.04
C THR A 577 -14.90 -8.77 -16.64
N ASP A 578 -14.19 -9.86 -16.94
CA ASP A 578 -12.86 -9.82 -17.58
C ASP A 578 -12.94 -9.11 -18.94
N LEU A 579 -13.97 -9.42 -19.75
CA LEU A 579 -14.18 -8.77 -21.05
C LEU A 579 -14.49 -7.28 -20.93
N GLU A 580 -15.32 -6.88 -19.96
CA GLU A 580 -15.61 -5.47 -19.71
C GLU A 580 -14.35 -4.70 -19.36
N MET A 581 -13.54 -5.24 -18.46
CA MET A 581 -12.29 -4.65 -18.02
C MET A 581 -11.26 -4.56 -19.16
N LEU A 582 -11.05 -5.67 -19.88
CA LEU A 582 -10.18 -5.72 -21.06
C LEU A 582 -10.62 -4.72 -22.14
N SER A 583 -11.92 -4.56 -22.36
CA SER A 583 -12.43 -3.59 -23.34
C SER A 583 -12.19 -2.14 -22.92
N GLY A 584 -12.22 -1.84 -21.61
CA GLY A 584 -11.87 -0.54 -21.08
C GLY A 584 -10.39 -0.22 -21.27
N LEU A 585 -9.51 -1.19 -20.94
CA LEU A 585 -8.06 -1.05 -21.12
C LEU A 585 -7.67 -0.96 -22.61
N ALA A 586 -8.33 -1.73 -23.47
CA ALA A 586 -8.14 -1.62 -24.92
C ALA A 586 -8.59 -0.26 -25.47
N LEU A 587 -9.63 0.36 -24.88
CA LEU A 587 -10.05 1.71 -25.23
C LEU A 587 -8.99 2.75 -24.82
N GLY A 588 -8.40 2.60 -23.64
CA GLY A 588 -7.27 3.43 -23.19
C GLY A 588 -6.07 3.32 -24.12
N ALA A 589 -5.65 2.09 -24.45
CA ALA A 589 -4.58 1.83 -25.42
C ALA A 589 -4.90 2.41 -26.81
N ALA A 590 -6.16 2.32 -27.25
CA ALA A 590 -6.62 2.91 -28.50
C ALA A 590 -6.52 4.45 -28.50
N ALA A 591 -6.80 5.11 -27.37
CA ALA A 591 -6.64 6.55 -27.21
C ALA A 591 -5.16 7.00 -27.31
N GLU A 592 -4.24 6.13 -26.89
CA GLU A 592 -2.78 6.31 -27.06
C GLU A 592 -2.28 5.89 -28.45
N GLY A 593 -3.17 5.40 -29.33
CA GLY A 593 -2.81 4.98 -30.68
C GLY A 593 -2.07 3.63 -30.75
N THR A 594 -2.16 2.79 -29.73
CA THR A 594 -1.45 1.50 -29.65
C THR A 594 -2.41 0.32 -29.43
N THR A 595 -1.96 -0.88 -29.82
CA THR A 595 -2.60 -2.16 -29.46
C THR A 595 -1.65 -3.07 -28.67
N ALA A 596 -0.57 -2.50 -28.13
CA ALA A 596 0.43 -3.20 -27.34
C ALA A 596 0.57 -2.52 -25.99
N VAL A 597 0.37 -3.28 -24.92
CA VAL A 597 0.42 -2.79 -23.55
C VAL A 597 1.49 -3.59 -22.81
N VAL A 598 2.29 -2.91 -21.98
CA VAL A 598 3.24 -3.55 -21.09
C VAL A 598 3.00 -3.15 -19.65
N ARG A 599 3.27 -4.08 -18.73
CA ARG A 599 3.10 -3.87 -17.29
C ARG A 599 4.24 -4.55 -16.53
N ALA A 600 4.80 -3.84 -15.56
CA ALA A 600 5.80 -4.41 -14.65
C ALA A 600 5.10 -5.38 -13.70
N ALA A 601 5.61 -6.59 -13.57
CA ALA A 601 4.94 -7.67 -12.84
C ALA A 601 5.86 -8.27 -11.77
N ASN A 602 5.25 -8.82 -10.72
CA ASN A 602 5.93 -9.71 -9.80
C ASN A 602 6.38 -10.98 -10.57
N PRO A 603 7.70 -11.26 -10.68
CA PRO A 603 8.18 -12.43 -11.43
C PRO A 603 7.67 -13.76 -10.86
N TRP A 604 7.47 -13.83 -9.54
CA TRP A 604 7.14 -15.06 -8.83
C TRP A 604 5.65 -15.42 -8.88
N ARG A 605 4.80 -14.45 -9.24
CA ARG A 605 3.36 -14.64 -9.39
C ARG A 605 3.05 -15.65 -10.50
N PRO A 606 2.02 -16.50 -10.33
CA PRO A 606 1.44 -17.26 -11.44
C PRO A 606 1.01 -16.31 -12.56
N PHE A 607 1.50 -16.55 -13.77
CA PHE A 607 1.15 -15.76 -14.95
C PHE A 607 -0.04 -16.41 -15.65
N THR A 608 -1.19 -15.74 -15.68
CA THR A 608 -2.43 -16.30 -16.25
C THR A 608 -2.76 -15.78 -17.67
N GLY A 609 -1.76 -15.17 -18.32
CA GLY A 609 -1.89 -14.68 -19.69
C GLY A 609 -2.67 -13.37 -19.76
N ILE A 610 -3.61 -13.25 -20.69
CA ILE A 610 -4.33 -11.99 -20.94
C ILE A 610 -5.24 -11.57 -19.78
N ALA A 611 -5.65 -12.50 -18.93
CA ALA A 611 -6.47 -12.21 -17.75
C ALA A 611 -5.73 -11.34 -16.71
N ASP A 612 -4.40 -11.46 -16.63
CA ASP A 612 -3.58 -10.61 -15.76
C ASP A 612 -3.71 -9.12 -16.09
N LEU A 613 -4.00 -8.77 -17.35
CA LEU A 613 -4.23 -7.37 -17.73
C LEU A 613 -5.51 -6.81 -17.11
N ALA A 614 -6.54 -7.63 -16.97
CA ALA A 614 -7.80 -7.20 -16.37
C ALA A 614 -7.64 -6.98 -14.86
N ARG A 615 -6.98 -7.89 -14.15
CA ARG A 615 -7.06 -8.00 -12.68
C ARG A 615 -6.29 -6.94 -11.86
N ASP A 616 -5.78 -5.88 -12.51
CA ASP A 616 -5.21 -4.65 -11.89
C ASP A 616 -4.18 -4.88 -10.77
N HIS A 617 -3.28 -5.84 -10.96
CA HIS A 617 -2.23 -6.16 -9.99
C HIS A 617 -0.86 -5.56 -10.35
N ASP A 618 -0.69 -5.10 -11.59
CA ASP A 618 0.60 -4.69 -12.14
C ASP A 618 0.70 -3.17 -12.31
N LYS A 619 1.80 -2.57 -11.83
CA LYS A 619 2.04 -1.12 -11.94
C LYS A 619 2.14 -0.68 -13.42
N PRO A 620 1.91 0.62 -13.71
CA PRO A 620 2.37 1.22 -14.97
C PRO A 620 3.84 0.80 -15.22
N GLY A 621 4.21 0.51 -16.46
CA GLY A 621 5.36 -0.33 -16.86
C GLY A 621 6.79 0.08 -16.45
N GLU A 622 7.01 0.70 -15.31
CA GLU A 622 8.31 0.95 -14.70
C GLU A 622 8.79 -0.29 -13.95
N LEU A 623 9.83 -0.92 -14.49
CA LEU A 623 10.54 -2.04 -13.86
C LEU A 623 11.55 -1.48 -12.86
N SER A 624 11.53 -1.99 -11.63
CA SER A 624 12.54 -1.67 -10.63
C SER A 624 13.16 -2.95 -10.07
N VAL A 625 14.49 -2.99 -10.07
CA VAL A 625 15.29 -4.11 -9.58
C VAL A 625 16.24 -3.60 -8.51
N CYS A 626 16.16 -4.16 -7.32
CA CYS A 626 17.07 -3.87 -6.22
C CYS A 626 17.90 -5.12 -5.93
N ALA A 627 19.22 -5.00 -6.00
CA ALA A 627 20.15 -6.10 -5.78
C ALA A 627 21.31 -5.66 -4.87
N PHE A 628 21.83 -6.58 -4.07
CA PHE A 628 23.12 -6.49 -3.44
C PHE A 628 24.23 -6.56 -4.50
N ALA A 629 25.42 -6.04 -4.20
CA ALA A 629 26.58 -6.26 -5.07
C ALA A 629 26.97 -7.74 -5.08
N ASN A 630 27.30 -8.29 -6.26
CA ASN A 630 27.59 -9.72 -6.49
C ASN A 630 26.39 -10.65 -6.27
N GLU A 631 25.25 -10.26 -6.80
CA GLU A 631 23.97 -10.99 -6.75
C GLU A 631 23.36 -11.06 -8.15
N LYS A 632 22.51 -12.06 -8.41
CA LYS A 632 21.61 -12.06 -9.56
C LYS A 632 20.18 -11.86 -9.06
N GLU A 633 19.48 -10.83 -9.55
CA GLU A 633 18.09 -10.56 -9.16
C GLU A 633 17.14 -10.66 -10.36
N SER A 634 15.91 -11.10 -10.08
CA SER A 634 14.89 -11.37 -11.09
C SER A 634 13.84 -10.25 -11.20
N ALA A 635 13.36 -9.99 -12.42
CA ALA A 635 12.20 -9.13 -12.67
C ALA A 635 11.38 -9.63 -13.86
N ALA A 636 10.13 -9.16 -13.97
CA ALA A 636 9.25 -9.55 -15.06
C ALA A 636 8.48 -8.37 -15.67
N LEU A 637 8.29 -8.43 -16.99
CA LEU A 637 7.43 -7.52 -17.75
C LEU A 637 6.39 -8.35 -18.50
N ASN A 638 5.12 -8.11 -18.21
CA ASN A 638 4.01 -8.71 -18.94
C ASN A 638 3.75 -7.89 -20.21
N VAL A 639 3.68 -8.58 -21.35
CA VAL A 639 3.51 -8.00 -22.68
C VAL A 639 2.19 -8.50 -23.26
N PHE A 640 1.27 -7.56 -23.52
CA PHE A 640 -0.09 -7.85 -23.97
C PHE A 640 -0.31 -7.36 -25.40
N ASN A 641 -0.93 -8.21 -26.23
CA ASN A 641 -1.31 -7.87 -27.59
C ASN A 641 -2.83 -7.77 -27.70
N LEU A 642 -3.34 -6.55 -27.87
CA LEU A 642 -4.77 -6.23 -27.96
C LEU A 642 -5.25 -6.13 -29.41
N SER A 643 -4.60 -6.85 -30.33
CA SER A 643 -5.02 -6.95 -31.72
C SER A 643 -5.49 -8.35 -32.09
N ASN A 644 -6.26 -8.46 -33.17
CA ASN A 644 -6.80 -9.71 -33.70
C ASN A 644 -5.76 -10.55 -34.46
N LYS A 645 -4.51 -10.08 -34.56
CA LYS A 645 -3.40 -10.81 -35.18
C LYS A 645 -2.30 -11.08 -34.17
N PRO A 646 -1.66 -12.26 -34.22
CA PRO A 646 -0.40 -12.48 -33.51
C PRO A 646 0.63 -11.44 -33.93
N ARG A 647 1.45 -10.96 -32.98
CA ARG A 647 2.50 -9.99 -33.24
C ARG A 647 3.85 -10.48 -32.74
N ALA A 648 4.87 -10.22 -33.54
CA ALA A 648 6.25 -10.44 -33.17
C ALA A 648 6.86 -9.10 -32.72
N PHE A 649 7.34 -9.03 -31.49
CA PHE A 649 8.01 -7.86 -30.94
C PHE A 649 9.50 -8.12 -30.85
N ARG A 650 10.30 -7.23 -31.43
CA ARG A 650 11.73 -7.17 -31.13
C ARG A 650 11.90 -6.47 -29.79
N VAL A 651 12.57 -7.13 -28.85
CA VAL A 651 12.91 -6.60 -27.54
C VAL A 651 14.33 -6.04 -27.59
N THR A 652 14.50 -4.80 -27.18
CA THR A 652 15.81 -4.13 -27.10
C THR A 652 15.96 -3.40 -25.78
N LEU A 653 17.17 -3.44 -25.21
CA LEU A 653 17.52 -2.72 -24.00
C LEU A 653 18.41 -1.53 -24.35
N ALA A 654 18.03 -0.34 -23.87
CA ALA A 654 18.94 0.80 -23.86
C ALA A 654 20.16 0.53 -22.95
N PRO A 655 21.32 1.17 -23.17
CA PRO A 655 22.44 1.07 -22.25
C PRO A 655 22.04 1.43 -20.81
N LEU A 656 22.62 0.75 -19.82
CA LEU A 656 22.46 1.12 -18.40
C LEU A 656 23.35 2.32 -18.10
N SER A 657 22.79 3.38 -17.50
CA SER A 657 23.52 4.60 -17.15
C SER A 657 23.19 5.09 -15.74
N ASN A 658 24.20 5.58 -15.03
CA ASN A 658 24.06 6.24 -13.72
C ASN A 658 24.45 7.73 -13.76
N GLY A 659 24.56 8.32 -14.95
CA GLY A 659 25.01 9.70 -15.17
C GLY A 659 26.52 9.85 -15.41
N ASP A 660 27.34 9.05 -14.72
CA ASP A 660 28.81 9.09 -14.84
C ASP A 660 29.37 8.01 -15.78
N LYS A 661 28.73 6.83 -15.79
CA LYS A 661 29.13 5.67 -16.56
C LYS A 661 27.97 5.12 -17.36
N THR A 662 28.31 4.44 -18.45
CA THR A 662 27.35 3.71 -19.27
C THR A 662 27.93 2.35 -19.62
N ILE A 663 27.12 1.30 -19.46
CA ILE A 663 27.48 -0.07 -19.84
C ILE A 663 26.44 -0.65 -20.79
N VAL A 664 26.83 -1.65 -21.57
CA VAL A 664 25.89 -2.33 -22.45
C VAL A 664 24.99 -3.22 -21.60
N ALA A 665 23.67 -3.00 -21.66
CA ALA A 665 22.72 -3.69 -20.78
C ALA A 665 22.79 -5.22 -20.90
N LYS A 666 23.05 -5.76 -22.09
CA LYS A 666 23.18 -7.22 -22.31
C LYS A 666 24.35 -7.87 -21.56
N ASP A 667 25.33 -7.07 -21.11
CA ASP A 667 26.48 -7.57 -20.34
C ASP A 667 26.09 -7.78 -18.87
N ALA A 668 24.95 -7.24 -18.44
CA ALA A 668 24.41 -7.33 -17.08
C ALA A 668 23.00 -7.95 -17.02
N ILE A 669 22.27 -8.04 -18.14
CA ILE A 669 20.86 -8.45 -18.17
C ILE A 669 20.66 -9.56 -19.19
N SER A 670 20.17 -10.70 -18.71
CA SER A 670 19.71 -11.82 -19.52
C SER A 670 18.19 -11.82 -19.64
N LEU A 671 17.67 -12.16 -20.82
CA LEU A 671 16.25 -12.13 -21.14
C LEU A 671 15.72 -13.54 -21.45
N PHE A 672 14.57 -13.87 -20.87
CA PHE A 672 13.90 -15.16 -21.06
C PHE A 672 12.40 -14.95 -21.36
N GLU A 673 11.84 -15.80 -22.22
CA GLU A 673 10.39 -15.97 -22.35
C GLU A 673 9.94 -17.01 -21.31
N VAL A 674 8.92 -16.65 -20.52
CA VAL A 674 8.27 -17.61 -19.63
C VAL A 674 7.29 -18.44 -20.44
N LEU A 675 7.49 -19.76 -20.43
CA LEU A 675 6.67 -20.72 -21.18
C LEU A 675 5.75 -21.51 -20.26
N ASP A 676 4.50 -21.66 -20.73
CA ASP A 676 3.54 -22.58 -20.13
C ASP A 676 3.95 -24.01 -20.41
N VAL A 677 3.99 -24.82 -19.36
CA VAL A 677 4.36 -26.24 -19.41
C VAL A 677 3.30 -27.09 -18.70
N PRO A 678 3.05 -28.32 -19.18
CA PRO A 678 2.07 -29.20 -18.56
C PRO A 678 2.53 -29.63 -17.16
N THR A 679 1.58 -29.83 -16.25
CA THR A 679 1.84 -30.35 -14.89
C THR A 679 1.34 -31.79 -14.75
N GLU A 680 1.71 -32.45 -13.65
CA GLU A 680 1.17 -33.77 -13.29
C GLU A 680 -0.36 -33.79 -13.06
N ARG A 681 -0.99 -32.62 -12.85
CA ARG A 681 -2.45 -32.46 -12.70
C ARG A 681 -3.17 -32.31 -14.04
N SER A 682 -2.45 -32.42 -15.17
CA SER A 682 -3.00 -32.27 -16.53
C SER A 682 -3.57 -30.87 -16.83
N ASP A 683 -3.00 -29.85 -16.19
CA ASP A 683 -3.18 -28.43 -16.51
C ASP A 683 -1.83 -27.79 -16.92
N MET A 684 -1.76 -26.46 -17.03
CA MET A 684 -0.59 -25.71 -17.48
C MET A 684 -0.09 -24.77 -16.37
N SER A 685 1.23 -24.64 -16.24
CA SER A 685 1.90 -23.68 -15.34
C SER A 685 2.98 -22.90 -16.09
N ALA A 686 3.06 -21.59 -15.85
CA ALA A 686 4.07 -20.70 -16.44
C ALA A 686 5.38 -20.78 -15.65
N ASP A 687 6.26 -21.72 -16.00
CA ASP A 687 7.44 -22.08 -15.18
C ASP A 687 8.77 -22.08 -15.94
N ALA A 688 8.82 -22.63 -17.16
CA ALA A 688 10.07 -22.79 -17.89
C ALA A 688 10.57 -21.43 -18.43
N LEU A 689 11.86 -21.13 -18.22
CA LEU A 689 12.50 -19.88 -18.61
C LEU A 689 13.40 -20.12 -19.83
N ALA A 690 12.83 -20.02 -21.02
CA ALA A 690 13.56 -20.20 -22.27
C ALA A 690 14.24 -18.90 -22.68
N ALA A 691 15.55 -18.92 -22.92
CA ALA A 691 16.28 -17.73 -23.38
C ALA A 691 15.64 -17.16 -24.66
N VAL A 692 15.45 -15.84 -24.72
CA VAL A 692 14.90 -15.21 -25.93
C VAL A 692 15.85 -15.52 -27.10
N ASN A 693 15.29 -15.91 -28.24
CA ASN A 693 16.04 -16.36 -29.42
C ASN A 693 17.13 -15.36 -29.87
N GLN A 694 18.03 -15.81 -30.76
CA GLN A 694 19.14 -15.01 -31.28
C GLN A 694 18.74 -13.67 -31.92
N ALA A 695 17.48 -13.49 -32.32
CA ALA A 695 16.97 -12.25 -32.89
C ALA A 695 16.34 -11.30 -31.85
N SER A 696 16.25 -11.73 -30.58
CA SER A 696 15.57 -11.03 -29.49
C SER A 696 14.08 -10.77 -29.81
N VAL A 697 13.39 -11.75 -30.39
CA VAL A 697 11.98 -11.64 -30.82
C VAL A 697 11.05 -12.44 -29.92
N LEU A 698 10.05 -11.77 -29.35
CA LEU A 698 8.97 -12.35 -28.56
C LEU A 698 7.69 -12.44 -29.41
N HIS A 699 7.06 -13.61 -29.46
CA HIS A 699 5.82 -13.81 -30.22
C HIS A 699 4.62 -13.79 -29.29
N VAL A 700 3.78 -12.76 -29.41
CA VAL A 700 2.60 -12.55 -28.56
C VAL A 700 1.34 -12.87 -29.37
N PRO A 701 0.53 -13.89 -28.97
CA PRO A 701 -0.70 -14.25 -29.68
C PRO A 701 -1.70 -13.10 -29.79
N ALA A 702 -2.64 -13.20 -30.73
CA ALA A 702 -3.78 -12.27 -30.81
C ALA A 702 -4.60 -12.31 -29.51
N TRP A 703 -4.94 -11.15 -28.94
CA TRP A 703 -5.63 -11.06 -27.65
C TRP A 703 -5.01 -11.97 -26.56
N GLY A 704 -3.69 -12.06 -26.59
CA GLY A 704 -2.87 -12.91 -25.72
C GLY A 704 -1.77 -12.12 -25.04
N ALA A 705 -1.02 -12.83 -24.20
CA ALA A 705 0.06 -12.25 -23.42
C ALA A 705 1.28 -13.16 -23.39
N ARG A 706 2.43 -12.56 -23.09
CA ARG A 706 3.68 -13.23 -22.75
C ARG A 706 4.34 -12.51 -21.59
N GLN A 707 4.99 -13.26 -20.70
CA GLN A 707 5.83 -12.69 -19.67
C GLN A 707 7.28 -12.76 -20.12
N LEU A 708 7.94 -11.61 -20.11
CA LEU A 708 9.37 -11.45 -20.36
C LEU A 708 10.07 -11.39 -19.01
N TRP A 709 10.96 -12.34 -18.75
CA TRP A 709 11.75 -12.45 -17.53
C TRP A 709 13.14 -11.85 -17.73
N PHE A 710 13.65 -11.18 -16.70
CA PHE A 710 14.94 -10.53 -16.64
C PHE A 710 15.74 -11.13 -15.49
N ASN A 711 16.97 -11.55 -15.75
CA ASN A 711 17.97 -11.77 -14.72
C ASN A 711 19.00 -10.64 -14.80
N VAL A 712 19.10 -9.84 -13.74
CA VAL A 712 20.07 -8.74 -13.61
C VAL A 712 21.24 -9.22 -12.76
N ASP A 713 22.41 -9.35 -13.38
CA ASP A 713 23.67 -9.70 -12.72
C ASP A 713 24.38 -8.43 -12.25
N SER A 714 24.36 -8.20 -10.93
CA SER A 714 24.97 -7.02 -10.33
C SER A 714 26.49 -7.05 -10.31
N ASN A 715 27.16 -8.14 -10.69
CA ASN A 715 28.62 -8.14 -10.84
C ASN A 715 29.10 -7.23 -11.97
N ALA A 716 28.29 -7.09 -13.01
CA ALA A 716 28.59 -6.21 -14.13
C ALA A 716 28.27 -4.73 -13.84
N VAL A 717 27.64 -4.43 -12.69
CA VAL A 717 27.06 -3.13 -12.35
C VAL A 717 27.65 -2.62 -11.03
N ALA A 718 28.25 -1.43 -11.04
CA ALA A 718 28.79 -0.88 -9.78
C ALA A 718 27.64 -0.42 -8.84
N PRO A 719 27.85 -0.40 -7.51
CA PRO A 719 26.85 0.12 -6.57
C PRO A 719 26.34 1.52 -6.94
N GLY A 720 25.04 1.75 -6.78
CA GLY A 720 24.34 2.99 -7.11
C GLY A 720 23.04 2.77 -7.90
N GLU A 721 22.45 3.88 -8.34
CA GLU A 721 21.22 3.90 -9.14
C GLU A 721 21.54 3.93 -10.63
N TRP A 722 21.00 2.98 -11.38
CA TRP A 722 21.16 2.86 -12.83
C TRP A 722 19.81 2.91 -13.52
N LYS A 723 19.76 3.58 -14.67
CA LYS A 723 18.57 3.69 -15.50
C LYS A 723 18.81 3.11 -16.88
N SER A 724 17.78 2.48 -17.41
CA SER A 724 17.68 1.96 -18.78
C SER A 724 16.21 2.02 -19.23
N GLU A 725 15.93 1.51 -20.42
CA GLU A 725 14.60 1.41 -20.99
C GLU A 725 14.51 0.11 -21.81
N VAL A 726 13.42 -0.63 -21.61
CA VAL A 726 13.04 -1.75 -22.47
C VAL A 726 12.15 -1.21 -23.58
N LEU A 727 12.59 -1.37 -24.82
CA LEU A 727 11.82 -1.05 -26.02
C LEU A 727 11.31 -2.33 -26.66
N LEU A 728 9.98 -2.42 -26.80
CA LEU A 728 9.30 -3.44 -27.58
C LEU A 728 8.77 -2.80 -28.85
N LYS A 729 9.25 -3.27 -30.00
CA LYS A 729 8.83 -2.76 -31.30
C LYS A 729 8.35 -3.90 -32.18
N SER A 730 7.11 -3.82 -32.68
CA SER A 730 6.57 -4.87 -33.52
C SER A 730 7.24 -4.90 -34.90
N LEU A 731 7.29 -6.08 -35.52
CA LEU A 731 7.85 -6.29 -36.87
C LEU A 731 6.83 -6.05 -37.99
N ASP A 732 5.88 -5.15 -37.76
CA ASP A 732 4.86 -4.77 -38.75
C ASP A 732 5.35 -3.70 -39.72
N VAL A 733 4.68 -3.55 -40.87
CA VAL A 733 4.96 -2.46 -41.83
C VAL A 733 4.82 -1.09 -41.16
N THR A 734 3.77 -0.94 -40.33
CA THR A 734 3.62 0.18 -39.41
C THR A 734 3.79 -0.35 -38.00
N PRO A 735 4.98 -0.20 -37.40
CA PRO A 735 5.29 -0.82 -36.11
C PRO A 735 4.49 -0.17 -34.98
N VAL A 736 4.06 -1.01 -34.03
CA VAL A 736 3.57 -0.58 -32.72
C VAL A 736 4.74 -0.62 -31.75
N GLU A 737 4.90 0.46 -30.98
CA GLU A 737 5.98 0.58 -29.99
C GLU A 737 5.39 0.64 -28.58
N SER A 738 6.09 0.02 -27.64
CA SER A 738 5.85 0.16 -26.22
C SER A 738 7.19 0.25 -25.49
N ARG A 739 7.24 1.09 -24.46
CA ARG A 739 8.45 1.37 -23.68
C ARG A 739 8.17 1.15 -22.20
N ALA A 740 9.14 0.57 -21.52
CA ALA A 740 9.12 0.34 -20.08
C ALA A 740 10.41 0.90 -19.48
N PRO A 741 10.36 1.95 -18.64
CA PRO A 741 11.52 2.38 -17.87
C PRO A 741 12.06 1.24 -17.01
N LEU A 742 13.38 1.15 -16.89
CA LEU A 742 14.05 0.17 -16.04
C LEU A 742 15.01 0.88 -15.08
N SER A 743 14.77 0.78 -13.78
CA SER A 743 15.70 1.17 -12.73
C SER A 743 16.36 -0.05 -12.11
N VAL A 744 17.68 0.01 -11.96
CA VAL A 744 18.49 -1.00 -11.27
C VAL A 744 19.25 -0.32 -10.14
N THR A 745 18.86 -0.62 -8.91
CA THR A 745 19.53 -0.18 -7.69
C THR A 745 20.48 -1.27 -7.23
N VAL A 746 21.78 -0.99 -7.22
CA VAL A 746 22.78 -1.90 -6.65
C VAL A 746 23.25 -1.36 -5.30
N TRP A 747 22.93 -2.05 -4.22
CA TRP A 747 23.39 -1.68 -2.88
C TRP A 747 24.88 -1.94 -2.72
N ASN A 748 25.53 -1.15 -1.86
CA ASN A 748 26.96 -1.33 -1.56
C ASN A 748 27.23 -2.60 -0.71
N ALA A 749 26.22 -3.08 0.03
CA ALA A 749 26.26 -4.37 0.69
C ALA A 749 26.42 -5.50 -0.33
N ARG A 750 27.27 -6.49 0.00
CA ARG A 750 27.75 -7.50 -0.95
C ARG A 750 27.39 -8.90 -0.50
N VAL A 751 26.85 -9.71 -1.41
CA VAL A 751 26.72 -11.15 -1.22
C VAL A 751 28.12 -11.77 -1.29
N SER A 752 28.47 -12.56 -0.26
CA SER A 752 29.79 -13.21 -0.18
C SER A 752 30.03 -14.15 -1.36
N THR A 753 31.27 -14.19 -1.85
CA THR A 753 31.70 -15.20 -2.83
C THR A 753 31.80 -16.59 -2.21
N GLU A 754 32.00 -16.67 -0.90
CA GLU A 754 31.91 -17.92 -0.14
C GLU A 754 30.43 -18.19 0.12
N LYS A 755 29.90 -19.31 -0.40
CA LYS A 755 28.49 -19.73 -0.23
C LYS A 755 28.35 -20.50 1.09
N PRO A 756 27.83 -19.89 2.18
CA PRO A 756 27.82 -20.53 3.50
C PRO A 756 26.76 -21.65 3.63
N LEU A 757 25.76 -21.67 2.74
CA LEU A 757 24.73 -22.70 2.71
C LEU A 757 25.14 -23.83 1.75
N ARG A 758 25.01 -25.09 2.20
CA ARG A 758 25.10 -26.26 1.33
C ARG A 758 23.81 -26.44 0.53
N ASN A 759 23.89 -26.65 -0.77
CA ASN A 759 22.73 -26.91 -1.61
C ASN A 759 22.92 -28.22 -2.37
N CYS A 760 22.03 -29.18 -2.11
CA CYS A 760 22.04 -30.50 -2.73
C CYS A 760 20.82 -30.69 -3.63
N GLY A 761 21.04 -30.70 -4.94
CA GLY A 761 20.05 -31.11 -5.93
C GLY A 761 20.36 -32.52 -6.42
N TRP A 762 19.48 -33.49 -6.16
CA TRP A 762 19.68 -34.86 -6.63
C TRP A 762 19.46 -34.90 -8.14
N GLY A 763 20.56 -34.88 -8.89
CA GLY A 763 20.52 -34.70 -10.34
C GLY A 763 20.44 -35.98 -11.13
N TYR A 764 21.25 -37.00 -10.81
CA TYR A 764 21.41 -38.22 -11.64
C TYR A 764 21.52 -37.93 -13.16
N VAL A 765 22.17 -36.82 -13.53
CA VAL A 765 22.20 -36.23 -14.89
C VAL A 765 22.52 -37.26 -15.98
N HIS A 766 23.50 -38.12 -15.74
CA HIS A 766 23.94 -39.18 -16.65
C HIS A 766 22.85 -40.22 -17.02
N SER A 767 21.79 -40.29 -16.23
CA SER A 767 20.68 -41.23 -16.40
C SER A 767 19.34 -40.55 -16.67
N SER A 768 19.31 -39.21 -16.71
CA SER A 768 18.11 -38.42 -16.97
C SER A 768 18.05 -37.95 -18.42
N MET A 769 17.04 -37.14 -18.75
CA MET A 769 16.93 -36.47 -20.04
C MET A 769 18.07 -35.48 -20.34
N LEU A 770 18.89 -35.12 -19.33
CA LEU A 770 20.04 -34.23 -19.47
C LEU A 770 21.36 -34.99 -19.70
N LYS A 771 21.33 -36.31 -19.88
CA LYS A 771 22.52 -37.15 -20.08
C LYS A 771 23.44 -36.72 -21.23
N ASP A 772 22.87 -36.04 -22.22
CA ASP A 772 23.59 -35.55 -23.40
C ASP A 772 24.15 -34.12 -23.21
N TYR A 773 23.86 -33.47 -22.07
CA TYR A 773 24.30 -32.13 -21.68
C TYR A 773 24.91 -32.07 -20.26
N PRO A 774 25.85 -32.96 -19.90
CA PRO A 774 26.36 -33.06 -18.54
C PRO A 774 27.19 -31.84 -18.10
N GLU A 775 27.89 -31.17 -19.03
CA GLU A 775 28.68 -29.97 -18.73
C GLU A 775 27.79 -28.76 -18.49
N GLU A 776 26.75 -28.57 -19.31
CA GLU A 776 25.76 -27.51 -19.16
C GLU A 776 24.94 -27.68 -17.88
N ALA A 777 24.54 -28.90 -17.55
CA ALA A 777 23.84 -29.21 -16.29
C ALA A 777 24.71 -28.94 -15.06
N MET A 778 26.02 -29.19 -15.15
CA MET A 778 26.93 -28.87 -14.07
C MET A 778 27.11 -27.35 -13.92
N HIS A 779 27.28 -26.63 -15.04
CA HIS A 779 27.38 -25.17 -15.04
C HIS A 779 26.15 -24.52 -14.42
N ASP A 780 24.95 -24.91 -14.89
CA ASP A 780 23.67 -24.44 -14.37
C ASP A 780 23.54 -24.67 -12.86
N GLN A 781 23.88 -25.88 -12.38
CA GLN A 781 23.89 -26.20 -10.96
C GLN A 781 24.83 -25.28 -10.15
N ILE A 782 26.07 -25.06 -10.61
CA ILE A 782 27.03 -24.20 -9.92
C ILE A 782 26.55 -22.74 -9.86
N GLU A 783 26.02 -22.24 -10.98
CA GLU A 783 25.48 -20.88 -11.07
C GLU A 783 24.33 -20.68 -10.07
N HIS A 784 23.45 -21.67 -9.91
CA HIS A 784 22.34 -21.64 -8.95
C HIS A 784 22.73 -22.06 -7.52
N GLY A 785 24.03 -22.18 -7.22
CA GLY A 785 24.50 -22.39 -5.85
C GLY A 785 24.64 -23.84 -5.39
N THR A 786 24.45 -24.82 -6.26
CA THR A 786 24.77 -26.21 -5.95
C THR A 786 26.26 -26.35 -5.61
N ASN A 787 26.52 -26.90 -4.43
CA ASN A 787 27.86 -27.19 -3.93
C ASN A 787 27.90 -28.55 -3.19
N VAL A 788 26.87 -29.37 -3.40
CA VAL A 788 26.75 -30.76 -2.99
C VAL A 788 26.23 -31.56 -4.19
N PHE A 789 27.03 -32.50 -4.67
CA PHE A 789 26.75 -33.27 -5.89
C PHE A 789 26.55 -34.75 -5.55
N VAL A 790 25.46 -35.34 -6.04
CA VAL A 790 25.17 -36.76 -5.81
C VAL A 790 25.84 -37.63 -6.88
N GLY A 791 26.80 -38.45 -6.45
CA GLY A 791 27.60 -39.32 -7.31
C GLY A 791 27.26 -40.80 -7.15
N LEU A 792 26.99 -41.48 -8.27
CA LEU A 792 26.75 -42.94 -8.32
C LEU A 792 27.97 -43.77 -8.75
N PHE A 793 29.06 -43.10 -9.15
CA PHE A 793 30.21 -43.73 -9.79
C PHE A 793 31.23 -44.21 -8.76
N MET A 794 30.88 -45.26 -8.02
CA MET A 794 31.75 -45.86 -7.01
C MET A 794 32.71 -46.88 -7.63
N PRO A 795 33.94 -47.00 -7.10
CA PRO A 795 34.94 -47.88 -7.71
C PRO A 795 34.54 -49.34 -7.59
N LYS A 796 34.55 -50.07 -8.70
CA LYS A 796 34.02 -51.45 -8.76
C LYS A 796 35.09 -52.46 -8.34
N ALA A 797 34.73 -53.43 -7.51
CA ALA A 797 35.65 -54.44 -7.00
C ALA A 797 34.96 -55.80 -6.82
N THR A 798 35.74 -56.89 -6.88
CA THR A 798 35.25 -58.24 -6.59
C THR A 798 35.97 -58.87 -5.40
N PHE A 799 35.30 -59.74 -4.63
CA PHE A 799 35.91 -60.45 -3.50
C PHE A 799 35.67 -61.98 -3.51
N ASP A 800 36.56 -62.72 -2.87
CA ASP A 800 36.48 -64.19 -2.73
C ASP A 800 35.66 -64.66 -1.51
N ALA A 801 35.52 -65.97 -1.31
CA ALA A 801 34.77 -66.55 -0.18
C ALA A 801 35.38 -66.21 1.20
N ASP A 802 36.64 -65.81 1.25
CA ASP A 802 37.35 -65.41 2.47
C ASP A 802 37.30 -63.89 2.70
N GLY A 803 36.59 -63.13 1.85
CA GLY A 803 36.44 -61.69 1.95
C GLY A 803 37.66 -60.89 1.51
N ASN A 804 38.55 -61.43 0.68
CA ASN A 804 39.69 -60.69 0.12
C ASN A 804 39.33 -60.10 -1.24
N ILE A 805 39.77 -58.86 -1.53
CA ILE A 805 39.61 -58.25 -2.85
C ILE A 805 40.44 -59.01 -3.88
N VAL A 806 39.81 -59.36 -5.01
CA VAL A 806 40.40 -60.09 -6.13
C VAL A 806 40.44 -59.19 -7.35
N GLY A 807 41.61 -59.11 -8.00
CA GLY A 807 41.85 -58.23 -9.14
C GLY A 807 42.16 -56.80 -8.74
N GLU A 808 42.26 -55.91 -9.74
CA GLU A 808 42.40 -54.48 -9.51
C GLU A 808 41.02 -53.83 -9.30
N ILE A 809 40.96 -52.80 -8.46
CA ILE A 809 39.76 -51.99 -8.27
C ILE A 809 39.61 -51.07 -9.48
N ASP A 810 38.42 -51.05 -10.08
CA ASP A 810 38.12 -50.26 -11.28
C ASP A 810 37.63 -48.85 -10.90
N PHE A 811 38.44 -47.85 -11.22
CA PHE A 811 38.17 -46.42 -11.00
C PHE A 811 37.78 -45.66 -12.28
N SER A 812 37.55 -46.36 -13.40
CA SER A 812 37.42 -45.73 -14.73
C SER A 812 36.26 -44.74 -14.86
N GLU A 813 35.11 -45.01 -14.22
CA GLU A 813 33.97 -44.08 -14.16
C GLU A 813 34.05 -43.12 -12.97
N HIS A 814 34.70 -43.54 -11.88
CA HIS A 814 34.85 -42.76 -10.65
C HIS A 814 35.74 -41.53 -10.86
N ASP A 815 36.92 -41.71 -11.44
CA ASP A 815 37.94 -40.66 -11.52
C ASP A 815 37.52 -39.45 -12.36
N PRO A 816 36.91 -39.60 -13.56
CA PRO A 816 36.42 -38.47 -14.32
C PRO A 816 35.37 -37.67 -13.55
N TYR A 817 34.42 -38.36 -12.91
CA TYR A 817 33.37 -37.71 -12.14
C TYR A 817 33.93 -36.91 -10.96
N VAL A 818 34.85 -37.50 -10.19
CA VAL A 818 35.48 -36.83 -9.05
C VAL A 818 36.29 -35.61 -9.47
N LYS A 819 37.12 -35.74 -10.51
CA LYS A 819 37.94 -34.61 -11.02
C LYS A 819 37.08 -33.46 -11.51
N GLN A 820 35.92 -33.77 -12.08
CA GLN A 820 34.97 -32.78 -12.54
C GLN A 820 34.28 -32.07 -11.37
N HIS A 821 33.75 -32.79 -10.38
CA HIS A 821 32.85 -32.22 -9.36
C HIS A 821 33.54 -31.74 -8.07
N ALA A 822 34.60 -32.42 -7.61
CA ALA A 822 35.26 -32.11 -6.34
C ALA A 822 35.79 -30.66 -6.21
N PRO A 823 36.24 -29.96 -7.29
CA PRO A 823 36.63 -28.55 -7.19
C PRO A 823 35.50 -27.60 -6.81
N HIS A 824 34.24 -28.02 -6.94
CA HIS A 824 33.06 -27.16 -6.79
C HIS A 824 32.27 -27.42 -5.49
N GLY A 825 32.62 -28.44 -4.70
CA GLY A 825 31.86 -28.76 -3.51
C GLY A 825 32.11 -30.15 -2.95
N ILE A 826 31.11 -30.67 -2.22
CA ILE A 826 31.11 -32.00 -1.62
C ILE A 826 30.48 -33.00 -2.60
N ILE A 827 31.05 -34.19 -2.72
CA ILE A 827 30.41 -35.31 -3.43
C ILE A 827 29.73 -36.25 -2.43
N LEU A 828 28.41 -36.42 -2.52
CA LEU A 828 27.65 -37.44 -1.80
C LEU A 828 27.63 -38.72 -2.61
N PHE A 829 28.36 -39.73 -2.16
CA PHE A 829 28.40 -41.02 -2.82
C PHE A 829 27.29 -41.95 -2.30
N CYS A 830 26.38 -42.36 -3.18
CA CYS A 830 25.27 -43.27 -2.85
C CYS A 830 25.21 -44.47 -3.81
N GLY A 831 24.29 -45.40 -3.55
CA GLY A 831 23.99 -46.53 -4.44
C GLY A 831 25.12 -47.56 -4.61
N TYR A 832 26.06 -47.62 -3.66
CA TYR A 832 27.30 -48.36 -3.81
C TYR A 832 27.24 -49.84 -3.42
N GLN A 833 26.08 -50.33 -3.01
CA GLN A 833 25.86 -51.73 -2.63
C GLN A 833 26.18 -52.70 -3.78
N GLY A 834 26.04 -52.26 -5.03
CA GLY A 834 26.39 -53.03 -6.24
C GLY A 834 27.85 -52.90 -6.70
N ALA A 835 28.64 -52.00 -6.11
CA ALA A 835 30.03 -51.74 -6.51
C ALA A 835 30.99 -52.85 -6.04
N LEU A 836 30.66 -53.53 -4.94
CA LEU A 836 31.45 -54.63 -4.38
C LEU A 836 30.71 -55.96 -4.58
N GLN A 837 31.24 -56.85 -5.43
CA GLN A 837 30.59 -58.10 -5.83
C GLN A 837 31.36 -59.34 -5.37
N GLY A 838 30.66 -60.35 -4.83
CA GLY A 838 31.29 -61.58 -4.35
C GLY A 838 30.28 -62.54 -3.74
N PRO A 839 30.75 -63.66 -3.15
CA PRO A 839 29.89 -64.64 -2.50
C PRO A 839 29.35 -64.13 -1.16
N GLY A 840 28.04 -64.28 -0.92
CA GLY A 840 27.37 -63.85 0.31
C GLY A 840 26.58 -62.55 0.13
N ASP A 841 25.77 -62.21 1.14
CA ASP A 841 25.03 -60.94 1.18
C ASP A 841 25.77 -59.86 2.00
N VAL A 842 25.20 -58.64 2.02
CA VAL A 842 25.73 -57.45 2.71
C VAL A 842 25.95 -57.65 4.22
N ASN A 843 25.32 -58.67 4.82
CA ASN A 843 25.42 -58.98 6.25
C ASN A 843 26.44 -60.09 6.55
N SER A 844 27.09 -60.67 5.54
CA SER A 844 28.08 -61.72 5.72
C SER A 844 29.45 -61.21 6.20
N ASP A 845 30.18 -62.01 6.98
CA ASP A 845 31.54 -61.69 7.44
C ASP A 845 32.51 -61.47 6.27
N ALA A 846 32.34 -62.22 5.18
CA ALA A 846 33.14 -62.07 3.97
C ALA A 846 32.93 -60.70 3.32
N TYR A 847 31.67 -60.25 3.20
CA TYR A 847 31.34 -58.91 2.71
C TYR A 847 31.89 -57.82 3.64
N ALA A 848 31.70 -57.95 4.95
CA ALA A 848 32.20 -56.98 5.94
C ALA A 848 33.73 -56.78 5.80
N LYS A 849 34.49 -57.88 5.71
CA LYS A 849 35.95 -57.84 5.53
C LYS A 849 36.36 -57.23 4.19
N ALA A 850 35.64 -57.54 3.11
CA ALA A 850 35.90 -56.98 1.79
C ALA A 850 35.58 -55.48 1.73
N TYR A 851 34.46 -55.06 2.32
CA TYR A 851 34.03 -53.67 2.40
C TYR A 851 35.06 -52.80 3.12
N VAL A 852 35.59 -53.25 4.26
CA VAL A 852 36.62 -52.52 5.01
C VAL A 852 37.91 -52.33 4.18
N GLN A 853 38.34 -53.35 3.43
CA GLN A 853 39.48 -53.24 2.52
C GLN A 853 39.20 -52.26 1.37
N TRP A 854 38.01 -52.35 0.79
CA TRP A 854 37.58 -51.53 -0.33
C TRP A 854 37.49 -50.05 0.04
N ILE A 855 36.87 -49.71 1.18
CA ILE A 855 36.81 -48.32 1.68
C ILE A 855 38.22 -47.77 1.94
N ARG A 856 39.13 -48.55 2.55
CA ARG A 856 40.52 -48.10 2.76
C ARG A 856 41.24 -47.77 1.45
N ALA A 857 41.05 -48.61 0.43
CA ALA A 857 41.63 -48.39 -0.89
C ALA A 857 41.02 -47.14 -1.56
N TRP A 858 39.70 -46.98 -1.48
CA TRP A 858 38.99 -45.84 -2.04
C TRP A 858 39.37 -44.51 -1.38
N VAL A 859 39.41 -44.44 -0.06
CA VAL A 859 39.82 -43.24 0.69
C VAL A 859 41.25 -42.82 0.35
N LYS A 860 42.16 -43.80 0.26
CA LYS A 860 43.53 -43.56 -0.18
C LYS A 860 43.57 -42.97 -1.59
N HIS A 861 42.78 -43.53 -2.52
CA HIS A 861 42.73 -43.07 -3.91
C HIS A 861 42.14 -41.65 -4.03
N LEU A 862 41.08 -41.32 -3.27
CA LEU A 862 40.55 -39.96 -3.20
C LEU A 862 41.59 -38.94 -2.73
N ALA A 863 42.40 -39.30 -1.73
CA ALA A 863 43.51 -38.44 -1.28
C ALA A 863 44.58 -38.26 -2.36
N GLU A 864 44.87 -39.31 -3.15
CA GLU A 864 45.78 -39.23 -4.31
C GLU A 864 45.21 -38.35 -5.44
N LEU A 865 43.89 -38.25 -5.57
CA LEU A 865 43.20 -37.32 -6.45
C LEU A 865 43.13 -35.87 -5.89
N GLY A 866 43.62 -35.64 -4.68
CA GLY A 866 43.60 -34.33 -4.02
C GLY A 866 42.31 -34.00 -3.28
N VAL A 867 41.43 -34.97 -3.04
CA VAL A 867 40.16 -34.79 -2.33
C VAL A 867 40.34 -35.16 -0.85
N GLY A 868 40.18 -34.17 0.04
CA GLY A 868 40.21 -34.38 1.50
C GLY A 868 38.87 -34.87 2.05
N TYR A 869 38.82 -35.21 3.34
CA TYR A 869 37.61 -35.72 4.02
C TYR A 869 36.42 -34.74 3.97
N ASP A 870 36.65 -33.43 3.86
CA ASP A 870 35.58 -32.44 3.75
C ASP A 870 35.03 -32.29 2.32
N GLY A 871 35.59 -33.02 1.35
CA GLY A 871 35.19 -33.01 -0.06
C GLY A 871 34.23 -34.14 -0.45
N TYR A 872 33.92 -35.08 0.45
CA TYR A 872 33.01 -36.18 0.16
C TYR A 872 32.33 -36.75 1.41
N ALA A 873 31.16 -37.35 1.23
CA ALA A 873 30.50 -38.14 2.26
C ALA A 873 29.86 -39.40 1.66
N LEU A 874 29.74 -40.45 2.47
CA LEU A 874 28.97 -41.64 2.14
C LEU A 874 27.51 -41.46 2.52
N TYR A 875 26.63 -41.78 1.58
CA TYR A 875 25.18 -41.83 1.74
C TYR A 875 24.71 -43.29 1.59
N PRO A 876 24.73 -44.06 2.68
CA PRO A 876 24.63 -45.52 2.64
C PRO A 876 23.20 -46.03 2.49
N ILE A 877 22.23 -45.36 3.09
CA ILE A 877 20.83 -45.80 3.18
C ILE A 877 19.93 -44.58 3.02
N ASP A 878 18.96 -44.71 2.14
CA ASP A 878 17.93 -43.73 1.81
C ASP A 878 16.80 -43.76 2.84
N GLU A 879 16.38 -42.58 3.30
CA GLU A 879 15.24 -42.33 4.19
C GLU A 879 15.10 -43.22 5.45
N PRO A 880 16.09 -43.27 6.37
CA PRO A 880 15.92 -43.96 7.65
C PRO A 880 14.67 -43.47 8.41
N GLY A 881 13.77 -44.40 8.73
CA GLY A 881 12.45 -44.11 9.32
C GLY A 881 11.27 -44.31 8.38
N LEU A 882 11.50 -44.52 7.07
CA LEU A 882 10.43 -44.80 6.11
C LEU A 882 9.87 -46.22 6.28
N HIS A 883 10.77 -47.20 6.42
CA HIS A 883 10.46 -48.61 6.61
C HIS A 883 11.31 -49.22 7.72
N LYS A 884 10.80 -50.28 8.35
CA LYS A 884 11.50 -51.00 9.41
C LYS A 884 12.79 -51.64 8.88
N GLY A 885 13.90 -51.50 9.60
CA GLY A 885 15.20 -52.10 9.23
C GLY A 885 16.21 -51.14 8.62
N LEU A 886 15.80 -49.95 8.20
CA LEU A 886 16.67 -48.98 7.53
C LEU A 886 17.72 -48.38 8.48
N VAL A 887 17.35 -48.12 9.74
CA VAL A 887 18.28 -47.61 10.76
C VAL A 887 19.33 -48.67 11.10
N GLU A 888 18.94 -49.93 11.24
CA GLU A 888 19.86 -51.03 11.51
C GLU A 888 20.83 -51.25 10.35
N ALA A 889 20.34 -51.15 9.11
CA ALA A 889 21.18 -51.20 7.90
C ALA A 889 22.18 -50.03 7.86
N TYR A 890 21.73 -48.82 8.20
CA TYR A 890 22.60 -47.64 8.27
C TYR A 890 23.72 -47.86 9.29
N LEU A 891 23.37 -48.29 10.51
CA LEU A 891 24.32 -48.51 11.59
C LEU A 891 25.33 -49.62 11.25
N HIS A 892 24.92 -50.67 10.55
CA HIS A 892 25.82 -51.72 10.07
C HIS A 892 26.89 -51.14 9.15
N MET A 893 26.48 -50.41 8.11
CA MET A 893 27.41 -49.81 7.14
C MET A 893 28.29 -48.73 7.78
N ALA A 894 27.74 -47.92 8.69
CA ALA A 894 28.50 -46.89 9.38
C ALA A 894 29.57 -47.47 10.30
N LYS A 895 29.28 -48.56 11.04
CA LYS A 895 30.27 -49.25 11.88
C LYS A 895 31.43 -49.82 11.06
N LEU A 896 31.13 -50.49 9.95
CA LEU A 896 32.15 -51.01 9.05
C LEU A 896 33.00 -49.89 8.45
N THR A 897 32.37 -48.77 8.08
CA THR A 897 33.10 -47.59 7.58
C THR A 897 34.02 -47.01 8.65
N ARG A 898 33.56 -46.90 9.90
CA ARG A 898 34.41 -46.45 11.03
C ARG A 898 35.58 -47.38 11.31
N GLU A 899 35.41 -48.69 11.13
CA GLU A 899 36.49 -49.68 11.21
C GLU A 899 37.52 -49.49 10.08
N ALA A 900 37.06 -49.15 8.88
CA ALA A 900 37.92 -48.88 7.74
C ALA A 900 38.73 -47.60 7.93
N ASP A 901 38.03 -46.48 8.20
CA ASP A 901 38.59 -45.17 8.51
C ASP A 901 37.56 -44.32 9.28
N PRO A 902 37.85 -43.92 10.53
CA PRO A 902 36.90 -43.18 11.36
C PRO A 902 36.60 -41.76 10.87
N LYS A 903 37.39 -41.20 9.92
CA LYS A 903 37.24 -39.82 9.44
C LYS A 903 36.33 -39.67 8.22
N VAL A 904 35.93 -40.76 7.57
CA VAL A 904 35.01 -40.71 6.41
C VAL A 904 33.69 -40.08 6.84
N GLN A 905 33.22 -39.04 6.16
CA GLN A 905 31.96 -38.39 6.53
C GLN A 905 30.77 -39.30 6.20
N MET A 906 29.84 -39.43 7.14
CA MET A 906 28.61 -40.21 6.98
C MET A 906 27.39 -39.28 6.92
N TYR A 907 26.61 -39.39 5.85
CA TYR A 907 25.39 -38.62 5.58
C TYR A 907 24.14 -39.46 5.81
N THR A 908 23.07 -38.84 6.34
CA THR A 908 21.74 -39.46 6.44
C THR A 908 20.62 -38.45 6.23
N ASP A 909 19.52 -38.90 5.66
CA ASP A 909 18.31 -38.16 5.31
C ASP A 909 17.05 -38.74 5.98
N PRO A 910 16.97 -38.73 7.32
CA PRO A 910 15.86 -39.39 8.01
C PRO A 910 14.51 -38.72 7.72
N VAL A 911 13.44 -39.50 7.84
CA VAL A 911 12.06 -39.05 7.69
C VAL A 911 11.26 -39.14 8.99
N GLY A 912 10.10 -38.49 9.05
CA GLY A 912 9.28 -38.35 10.27
C GLY A 912 8.94 -39.64 11.04
N GLY A 913 8.97 -40.79 10.38
CA GLY A 913 8.72 -42.11 10.99
C GLY A 913 9.81 -42.60 11.95
N ILE A 914 11.02 -42.04 11.90
CA ILE A 914 12.13 -42.43 12.79
C ILE A 914 11.83 -42.10 14.25
N THR A 915 12.24 -42.96 15.18
CA THR A 915 12.07 -42.74 16.64
C THR A 915 13.23 -41.97 17.25
N GLU A 916 13.02 -41.37 18.43
CA GLU A 916 14.11 -40.70 19.16
C GLU A 916 15.24 -41.65 19.57
N ASP A 917 14.90 -42.89 19.96
CA ASP A 917 15.89 -43.90 20.35
C ASP A 917 16.77 -44.32 19.17
N GLU A 918 16.16 -44.49 17.99
CA GLU A 918 16.88 -44.74 16.74
C GLU A 918 17.82 -43.57 16.42
N LEU A 919 17.36 -42.33 16.49
CA LEU A 919 18.21 -41.15 16.29
C LEU A 919 19.39 -41.10 17.25
N ARG A 920 19.15 -41.31 18.56
CA ARG A 920 20.22 -41.35 19.57
C ARG A 920 21.26 -42.44 19.28
N SER A 921 20.82 -43.58 18.75
CA SER A 921 21.72 -44.66 18.36
C SER A 921 22.62 -44.31 17.15
N MET A 922 22.14 -43.42 16.27
CA MET A 922 22.85 -42.97 15.08
C MET A 922 23.83 -41.82 15.36
N VAL A 923 23.62 -40.99 16.39
CA VAL A 923 24.47 -39.82 16.73
C VAL A 923 25.98 -40.07 16.68
N PRO A 924 26.54 -41.18 17.21
CA PRO A 924 27.99 -41.41 17.15
C PRO A 924 28.54 -41.67 15.74
N TYR A 925 27.66 -41.96 14.78
CA TYR A 925 28.00 -42.46 13.45
C TYR A 925 27.62 -41.50 12.33
N VAL A 926 26.85 -40.46 12.59
CA VAL A 926 26.44 -39.46 11.59
C VAL A 926 27.34 -38.23 11.68
N ASP A 927 27.78 -37.73 10.52
CA ASP A 927 28.51 -36.47 10.40
C ASP A 927 27.71 -35.37 9.71
N ILE A 928 26.70 -35.73 8.92
CA ILE A 928 25.80 -34.80 8.24
C ILE A 928 24.37 -35.31 8.37
N TRP A 929 23.52 -34.53 9.01
CA TRP A 929 22.08 -34.79 9.10
C TRP A 929 21.34 -34.01 8.02
N CYS A 930 20.38 -34.61 7.34
CA CYS A 930 19.51 -33.95 6.38
C CYS A 930 18.05 -34.38 6.57
N PRO A 931 17.42 -34.07 7.71
CA PRO A 931 16.02 -34.41 7.95
C PRO A 931 15.07 -33.82 6.90
N ASN A 932 14.04 -34.59 6.52
CA ASN A 932 12.98 -34.13 5.63
C ASN A 932 12.21 -32.94 6.25
N ARG A 933 11.98 -31.85 5.51
CA ARG A 933 11.36 -30.64 6.08
C ARG A 933 9.96 -30.92 6.60
N GLY A 934 9.07 -31.42 5.73
CA GLY A 934 7.66 -31.57 6.06
C GLY A 934 7.46 -32.47 7.30
N GLY A 935 8.19 -33.58 7.38
CA GLY A 935 8.02 -34.58 8.44
C GLY A 935 8.77 -34.29 9.73
N LEU A 936 9.92 -33.62 9.70
CA LEU A 936 10.79 -33.46 10.87
C LEU A 936 11.10 -32.01 11.24
N LEU A 937 11.08 -31.08 10.29
CA LEU A 937 11.36 -29.67 10.55
C LEU A 937 10.09 -28.89 10.90
N LEU A 938 9.02 -29.07 10.15
CA LEU A 938 7.77 -28.31 10.30
C LEU A 938 6.76 -28.92 11.27
N GLU A 939 6.85 -30.23 11.50
CA GLU A 939 5.91 -30.98 12.34
C GLU A 939 6.19 -30.77 13.84
N PRO A 940 5.34 -30.04 14.58
CA PRO A 940 5.65 -29.66 15.97
C PRO A 940 5.83 -30.87 16.90
N LYS A 941 5.11 -31.97 16.63
CA LYS A 941 5.23 -33.24 17.35
C LYS A 941 6.63 -33.87 17.28
N ASN A 942 7.43 -33.49 16.28
CA ASN A 942 8.76 -34.01 16.04
C ASN A 942 9.87 -33.05 16.48
N ALA A 943 9.56 -31.95 17.19
CA ALA A 943 10.55 -31.00 17.68
C ALA A 943 11.68 -31.64 18.52
N GLY A 944 11.36 -32.67 19.32
CA GLY A 944 12.35 -33.44 20.09
C GLY A 944 13.35 -34.20 19.21
N LYS A 945 12.91 -34.71 18.05
CA LYS A 945 13.75 -35.41 17.07
C LYS A 945 14.75 -34.45 16.41
N LEU A 946 14.28 -33.27 16.00
CA LEU A 946 15.13 -32.23 15.45
C LEU A 946 16.17 -31.75 16.49
N ALA A 947 15.76 -31.62 17.75
CA ALA A 947 16.66 -31.23 18.83
C ALA A 947 17.84 -32.22 18.98
N ILE A 948 17.59 -33.54 18.93
CA ILE A 948 18.65 -34.57 18.98
C ILE A 948 19.70 -34.36 17.88
N MET A 949 19.25 -34.05 16.65
CA MET A 949 20.16 -33.81 15.53
C MET A 949 20.98 -32.54 15.74
N LYS A 950 20.35 -31.44 16.17
CA LYS A 950 21.04 -30.16 16.43
C LYS A 950 22.02 -30.25 17.61
N GLU A 951 21.67 -31.00 18.65
CA GLU A 951 22.51 -31.22 19.83
C GLU A 951 23.69 -32.16 19.56
N SER A 952 23.69 -32.88 18.43
CA SER A 952 24.83 -33.74 18.03
C SER A 952 26.12 -32.95 17.75
N GLY A 953 26.02 -31.63 17.55
CA GLY A 953 27.15 -30.76 17.19
C GLY A 953 27.65 -30.95 15.76
N LYS A 954 26.91 -31.70 14.94
CA LYS A 954 27.19 -31.92 13.51
C LYS A 954 26.37 -30.98 12.63
N PRO A 955 26.82 -30.70 11.39
CA PRO A 955 26.00 -30.04 10.38
C PRO A 955 24.61 -30.68 10.25
N VAL A 956 23.58 -29.83 10.33
CA VAL A 956 22.20 -30.21 10.04
C VAL A 956 21.75 -29.42 8.82
N TRP A 957 21.26 -30.13 7.83
CA TRP A 957 20.65 -29.66 6.59
C TRP A 957 19.15 -29.97 6.64
N THR A 958 18.44 -29.73 5.55
CA THR A 958 17.07 -30.25 5.35
C THR A 958 16.81 -30.46 3.87
N TYR A 959 15.83 -31.29 3.51
CA TYR A 959 15.45 -31.48 2.11
C TYR A 959 13.95 -31.58 1.90
N GLU A 960 13.57 -31.41 0.64
CA GLU A 960 12.19 -31.46 0.14
C GLU A 960 11.94 -32.57 -0.88
N CYS A 961 10.70 -33.07 -0.87
CA CYS A 961 10.19 -34.04 -1.84
C CYS A 961 8.65 -33.96 -2.01
N ASP A 962 8.03 -32.79 -1.85
CA ASP A 962 6.56 -32.66 -1.95
C ASP A 962 6.10 -32.74 -3.40
N ASP A 963 4.99 -33.46 -3.63
CA ASP A 963 4.39 -33.66 -4.96
C ASP A 963 3.88 -32.34 -5.56
N ASN A 964 3.39 -32.39 -6.81
CA ASN A 964 2.80 -31.24 -7.48
C ASN A 964 3.78 -30.05 -7.61
N ALA A 965 5.04 -30.35 -7.94
CA ALA A 965 6.18 -29.45 -7.79
C ALA A 965 6.01 -28.13 -8.57
N LYS A 966 5.43 -28.18 -9.78
CA LYS A 966 5.21 -26.99 -10.63
C LYS A 966 4.13 -26.04 -10.11
N HIS A 967 3.37 -26.44 -9.08
CA HIS A 967 2.33 -25.63 -8.44
C HIS A 967 2.71 -25.12 -7.06
N LEU A 968 3.81 -25.61 -6.48
CA LEU A 968 4.31 -25.12 -5.21
C LEU A 968 4.83 -23.70 -5.38
N SER A 969 4.61 -22.88 -4.36
CA SER A 969 4.97 -21.47 -4.33
C SER A 969 6.47 -21.26 -4.57
N PRO A 970 6.90 -20.52 -5.60
CA PRO A 970 8.30 -20.15 -5.77
C PRO A 970 8.88 -19.47 -4.53
N LEU A 971 8.16 -18.53 -3.91
CA LEU A 971 8.65 -17.81 -2.73
C LEU A 971 8.53 -18.61 -1.44
N GLY A 972 7.39 -19.23 -1.17
CA GLY A 972 7.15 -19.98 0.06
C GLY A 972 7.88 -21.32 0.11
N TYR A 973 7.97 -22.05 -1.01
CA TYR A 973 8.58 -23.37 -1.06
C TYR A 973 10.07 -23.32 -1.43
N TYR A 974 10.40 -22.73 -2.57
CA TYR A 974 11.73 -22.84 -3.17
C TYR A 974 12.73 -21.79 -2.64
N ARG A 975 12.33 -20.50 -2.56
CA ARG A 975 13.16 -19.45 -1.96
C ARG A 975 13.15 -19.53 -0.44
N GLY A 976 11.97 -19.73 0.13
CA GLY A 976 11.71 -19.69 1.57
C GLY A 976 12.48 -20.74 2.36
N ILE A 977 12.76 -21.94 1.81
CA ILE A 977 13.49 -22.98 2.54
C ILE A 977 14.86 -22.51 3.01
N SER A 978 15.51 -21.61 2.26
CA SER A 978 16.78 -21.01 2.66
C SER A 978 16.61 -20.08 3.87
N TRP A 979 15.52 -19.31 3.90
CA TRP A 979 15.17 -18.47 5.06
C TRP A 979 14.84 -19.32 6.29
N LEU A 980 14.09 -20.41 6.10
CA LEU A 980 13.78 -21.37 7.17
C LEU A 980 15.06 -22.04 7.69
N ALA A 981 15.94 -22.49 6.80
CA ALA A 981 17.24 -23.04 7.16
C ALA A 981 18.06 -22.03 7.98
N TRP A 982 18.11 -20.76 7.57
CA TRP A 982 18.80 -19.69 8.28
C TRP A 982 18.22 -19.44 9.68
N GLN A 983 16.89 -19.42 9.81
CA GLN A 983 16.16 -19.22 11.07
C GLN A 983 16.46 -20.36 12.04
N HIS A 984 16.48 -21.60 11.57
CA HIS A 984 16.77 -22.78 12.38
C HIS A 984 18.27 -23.02 12.62
N GLY A 985 19.15 -22.22 12.02
CA GLY A 985 20.60 -22.39 12.11
C GLY A 985 21.12 -23.63 11.37
N LEU A 986 20.40 -24.07 10.35
CA LEU A 986 20.80 -25.15 9.46
C LEU A 986 21.88 -24.66 8.48
N THR A 987 22.71 -25.58 8.04
CA THR A 987 23.89 -25.33 7.19
C THR A 987 23.76 -25.89 5.79
N GLY A 988 22.60 -26.46 5.46
CA GLY A 988 22.31 -26.93 4.12
C GLY A 988 20.83 -27.11 3.86
N ILE A 989 20.49 -27.13 2.58
CA ILE A 989 19.19 -27.43 2.02
C ILE A 989 19.34 -28.43 0.87
N GLY A 990 18.25 -29.01 0.43
CA GLY A 990 18.24 -29.83 -0.76
C GLY A 990 16.86 -30.14 -1.31
N PHE A 991 16.85 -30.63 -2.54
CA PHE A 991 15.63 -30.99 -3.26
C PHE A 991 15.83 -32.38 -3.88
N TRP A 992 14.87 -33.28 -3.65
CA TRP A 992 14.88 -34.65 -4.14
C TRP A 992 15.18 -34.79 -5.64
N SER A 993 14.95 -33.75 -6.44
CA SER A 993 15.29 -33.82 -7.85
C SER A 993 15.66 -32.46 -8.41
N TYR A 994 16.92 -32.31 -8.82
CA TYR A 994 17.30 -31.31 -9.82
C TYR A 994 16.72 -31.73 -11.18
N CYS A 995 17.03 -32.96 -11.63
CA CYS A 995 16.46 -33.52 -12.86
C CYS A 995 16.69 -35.05 -12.96
N THR A 996 15.83 -35.85 -12.33
CA THR A 996 15.96 -37.32 -12.33
C THR A 996 15.08 -38.03 -13.38
N SER A 997 14.29 -37.27 -14.14
CA SER A 997 13.35 -37.80 -15.12
C SER A 997 14.03 -38.21 -16.43
N VAL A 998 13.62 -39.34 -17.00
CA VAL A 998 13.90 -39.71 -18.40
C VAL A 998 12.78 -39.28 -19.35
N ASP A 999 11.60 -38.98 -18.80
CA ASP A 999 10.47 -38.44 -19.55
C ASP A 999 10.76 -36.98 -19.86
N ASP A 1000 10.31 -36.55 -21.04
CA ASP A 1000 10.43 -35.18 -21.51
C ASP A 1000 9.38 -34.28 -20.80
N PRO A 1001 9.81 -33.30 -19.97
CA PRO A 1001 8.95 -32.50 -19.11
C PRO A 1001 8.19 -31.40 -19.86
N TRP A 1002 8.42 -31.26 -21.17
CA TRP A 1002 7.56 -30.47 -22.06
C TRP A 1002 6.20 -31.14 -22.32
N TYR A 1003 6.04 -32.40 -21.91
CA TYR A 1003 4.81 -33.17 -22.03
C TYR A 1003 4.32 -33.65 -20.65
N VAL A 1004 3.03 -34.04 -20.58
CA VAL A 1004 2.46 -34.64 -19.37
C VAL A 1004 3.19 -35.98 -19.11
N PRO A 1005 3.75 -36.20 -17.91
CA PRO A 1005 4.47 -37.43 -17.61
C PRO A 1005 3.55 -38.65 -17.63
N ASN A 1006 4.04 -39.78 -18.16
CA ASN A 1006 3.20 -40.98 -18.39
C ASN A 1006 2.87 -41.77 -17.11
N ALA A 1007 3.70 -41.69 -16.07
CA ALA A 1007 3.55 -42.53 -14.87
C ALA A 1007 4.24 -41.97 -13.59
N ARG A 1008 4.77 -40.73 -13.61
CA ARG A 1008 5.57 -40.17 -12.51
C ARG A 1008 5.11 -38.77 -12.12
N TYR A 1009 5.38 -38.43 -10.86
CA TYR A 1009 5.30 -37.08 -10.33
C TYR A 1009 6.33 -36.16 -11.01
N ASP A 1010 6.02 -34.87 -11.13
CA ASP A 1010 6.84 -33.88 -11.85
C ASP A 1010 8.02 -33.31 -11.04
N TYR A 1011 8.71 -34.17 -10.29
CA TYR A 1011 9.91 -33.83 -9.51
C TYR A 1011 11.10 -33.48 -10.41
N LEU A 1012 11.21 -32.22 -10.83
CA LEU A 1012 12.35 -31.66 -11.57
C LEU A 1012 12.35 -30.14 -11.46
N LEU A 1013 13.52 -29.52 -11.44
CA LEU A 1013 13.69 -28.06 -11.35
C LEU A 1013 14.05 -27.44 -12.69
N VAL A 1014 14.42 -28.24 -13.70
CA VAL A 1014 14.89 -27.75 -15.00
C VAL A 1014 14.34 -28.58 -16.16
N TYR A 1015 14.37 -27.99 -17.35
CA TYR A 1015 13.86 -28.54 -18.60
C TYR A 1015 15.02 -28.85 -19.57
N SER A 1016 14.81 -29.80 -20.48
CA SER A 1016 15.76 -30.09 -21.55
C SER A 1016 15.55 -29.14 -22.74
N GLY A 1017 16.60 -28.82 -23.48
CA GLY A 1017 16.53 -28.03 -24.70
C GLY A 1017 17.77 -28.22 -25.56
N ASN A 1018 18.28 -27.14 -26.16
CA ASN A 1018 19.64 -27.10 -26.69
C ASN A 1018 20.64 -26.89 -25.53
N GLY A 1019 20.64 -27.81 -24.56
CA GLY A 1019 21.24 -27.63 -23.23
C GLY A 1019 20.19 -27.66 -22.13
N VAL A 1020 20.43 -26.90 -21.06
CA VAL A 1020 19.51 -26.76 -19.91
C VAL A 1020 18.64 -25.52 -20.07
N VAL A 1021 17.36 -25.67 -19.77
CA VAL A 1021 16.40 -24.57 -19.66
C VAL A 1021 16.00 -24.46 -18.18
N THR A 1022 16.33 -23.34 -17.55
CA THR A 1022 16.02 -23.09 -16.13
C THR A 1022 14.52 -22.88 -15.91
N SER A 1023 14.09 -22.75 -14.65
CA SER A 1023 12.70 -22.51 -14.27
C SER A 1023 12.60 -21.41 -13.23
N LYS A 1024 11.40 -20.83 -13.07
CA LYS A 1024 11.12 -19.92 -11.97
C LYS A 1024 11.47 -20.53 -10.61
N ARG A 1025 11.18 -21.82 -10.43
CA ARG A 1025 11.46 -22.54 -9.18
C ARG A 1025 12.95 -22.64 -8.92
N TRP A 1026 13.76 -22.90 -9.94
CA TRP A 1026 15.22 -22.99 -9.77
C TRP A 1026 15.87 -21.63 -9.52
N GLU A 1027 15.39 -20.58 -10.19
CA GLU A 1027 15.80 -19.19 -9.89
C GLU A 1027 15.43 -18.78 -8.47
N ALA A 1028 14.27 -19.21 -7.96
CA ALA A 1028 13.87 -18.96 -6.57
C ALA A 1028 14.81 -19.63 -5.56
N VAL A 1029 15.32 -20.83 -5.87
CA VAL A 1029 16.34 -21.51 -5.04
C VAL A 1029 17.64 -20.71 -4.99
N ARG A 1030 18.13 -20.22 -6.15
CA ARG A 1030 19.32 -19.37 -6.24
C ARG A 1030 19.16 -18.13 -5.36
N ASP A 1031 18.08 -17.37 -5.55
CA ASP A 1031 17.81 -16.17 -4.78
C ASP A 1031 17.76 -16.45 -3.27
N GLY A 1032 17.17 -17.59 -2.87
CA GLY A 1032 17.13 -18.00 -1.46
C GLY A 1032 18.52 -18.26 -0.87
N ILE A 1033 19.43 -18.86 -1.64
CA ILE A 1033 20.81 -19.11 -1.20
C ILE A 1033 21.57 -17.78 -1.03
N GLU A 1034 21.35 -16.83 -1.93
CA GLU A 1034 21.93 -15.48 -1.85
C GLU A 1034 21.37 -14.71 -0.63
N ASP A 1035 20.05 -14.81 -0.37
CA ASP A 1035 19.40 -14.28 0.82
C ASP A 1035 20.01 -14.85 2.12
N TYR A 1036 20.19 -16.18 2.19
CA TYR A 1036 20.86 -16.82 3.33
C TYR A 1036 22.25 -16.22 3.55
N GLY A 1037 23.01 -16.04 2.46
CA GLY A 1037 24.35 -15.48 2.49
C GLY A 1037 24.39 -14.06 3.06
N ILE A 1038 23.49 -13.19 2.63
CA ILE A 1038 23.46 -11.80 3.10
C ILE A 1038 22.96 -11.68 4.55
N LEU A 1039 21.98 -12.49 4.95
CA LEU A 1039 21.51 -12.55 6.34
C LEU A 1039 22.60 -13.07 7.29
N THR A 1040 23.39 -14.04 6.84
CA THR A 1040 24.57 -14.53 7.58
C THR A 1040 25.63 -13.45 7.72
N THR A 1041 25.87 -12.68 6.65
CA THR A 1041 26.78 -11.54 6.66
C THR A 1041 26.34 -10.48 7.67
N LEU A 1042 25.04 -10.16 7.72
CA LEU A 1042 24.48 -9.23 8.70
C LEU A 1042 24.63 -9.76 10.14
N ARG A 1043 24.30 -11.04 10.39
CA ARG A 1043 24.46 -11.67 11.72
C ARG A 1043 25.91 -11.60 12.21
N GLN A 1044 26.87 -11.85 11.33
CA GLN A 1044 28.30 -11.75 11.65
C GLN A 1044 28.73 -10.29 11.90
N ALA A 1045 28.24 -9.35 11.10
CA ALA A 1045 28.54 -7.93 11.27
C ALA A 1045 28.02 -7.39 12.62
N VAL A 1046 26.81 -7.78 13.02
CA VAL A 1046 26.22 -7.43 14.32
C VAL A 1046 27.11 -7.91 15.47
N GLU A 1047 27.55 -9.17 15.45
CA GLU A 1047 28.41 -9.70 16.52
C GLU A 1047 29.81 -9.07 16.52
N ALA A 1048 30.40 -8.83 15.34
CA ALA A 1048 31.72 -8.20 15.22
C ALA A 1048 31.73 -6.73 15.66
N LYS A 1049 30.65 -5.98 15.40
CA LYS A 1049 30.56 -4.54 15.67
C LYS A 1049 29.77 -4.19 16.93
N LYS A 1050 29.31 -5.19 17.69
CA LYS A 1050 28.51 -5.03 18.92
C LYS A 1050 29.09 -4.05 19.94
N ALA A 1051 30.43 -3.96 20.02
CA ALA A 1051 31.13 -3.09 20.96
C ALA A 1051 31.47 -1.69 20.40
N THR A 1052 31.37 -1.49 19.08
CA THR A 1052 31.89 -0.29 18.39
C THR A 1052 30.84 0.49 17.62
N ALA A 1053 29.76 -0.15 17.17
CA ALA A 1053 28.65 0.51 16.49
C ALA A 1053 27.68 1.17 17.49
N LYS A 1054 26.80 2.05 16.98
CA LYS A 1054 25.76 2.68 17.80
C LYS A 1054 24.79 1.63 18.34
N PRO A 1055 24.43 1.65 19.65
CA PRO A 1055 23.51 0.67 20.23
C PRO A 1055 22.17 0.57 19.50
N GLU A 1056 21.66 1.70 18.99
CA GLU A 1056 20.39 1.75 18.25
C GLU A 1056 20.50 1.02 16.91
N ALA A 1057 21.64 1.12 16.21
CA ALA A 1057 21.88 0.42 14.95
C ALA A 1057 22.00 -1.10 15.15
N ILE A 1058 22.69 -1.52 16.21
CA ILE A 1058 22.76 -2.95 16.59
C ILE A 1058 21.36 -3.47 16.94
N LYS A 1059 20.58 -2.74 17.73
CA LYS A 1059 19.23 -3.15 18.10
C LYS A 1059 18.30 -3.26 16.88
N ALA A 1060 18.37 -2.31 15.96
CA ALA A 1060 17.58 -2.35 14.72
C ALA A 1060 17.97 -3.53 13.83
N ALA A 1061 19.28 -3.80 13.68
CA ALA A 1061 19.76 -4.96 12.94
C ALA A 1061 19.35 -6.29 13.61
N GLN A 1062 19.36 -6.35 14.94
CA GLN A 1062 18.87 -7.51 15.69
C GLN A 1062 17.36 -7.72 15.51
N ASP A 1063 16.55 -6.67 15.60
CA ASP A 1063 15.10 -6.73 15.33
C ASP A 1063 14.80 -7.23 13.91
N LEU A 1064 15.55 -6.72 12.93
CA LEU A 1064 15.45 -7.18 11.54
C LEU A 1064 15.73 -8.68 11.41
N LEU A 1065 16.78 -9.18 12.07
CA LEU A 1065 17.16 -10.60 12.04
C LEU A 1065 16.18 -11.49 12.83
N GLU A 1066 15.74 -11.05 14.01
CA GLU A 1066 14.98 -11.87 14.96
C GLU A 1066 13.47 -11.86 14.66
N ASN A 1067 12.93 -10.74 14.19
CA ASN A 1067 11.49 -10.57 13.95
C ASN A 1067 11.15 -10.56 12.47
N GLN A 1068 11.79 -9.69 11.68
CA GLN A 1068 11.35 -9.44 10.30
C GLN A 1068 11.81 -10.55 9.34
N ALA A 1069 13.08 -10.98 9.40
CA ALA A 1069 13.56 -12.11 8.62
C ALA A 1069 12.89 -13.43 9.03
N THR A 1070 12.57 -13.58 10.32
CA THR A 1070 11.76 -14.70 10.83
C THR A 1070 10.35 -14.72 10.24
N ALA A 1071 9.72 -13.56 10.02
CA ALA A 1071 8.40 -13.49 9.38
C ALA A 1071 8.44 -13.98 7.92
N VAL A 1072 9.53 -13.73 7.19
CA VAL A 1072 9.75 -14.28 5.84
C VAL A 1072 9.93 -15.79 5.89
N ALA A 1073 10.73 -16.31 6.84
CA ALA A 1073 10.89 -17.76 7.02
C ALA A 1073 9.57 -18.47 7.33
N ALA A 1074 8.60 -17.77 7.95
CA ALA A 1074 7.28 -18.29 8.21
C ALA A 1074 6.48 -18.59 6.93
N PHE A 1075 6.85 -18.06 5.76
CA PHE A 1075 6.20 -18.42 4.49
C PHE A 1075 6.30 -19.92 4.18
N CYS A 1076 7.31 -20.61 4.70
CA CYS A 1076 7.44 -22.07 4.59
C CYS A 1076 6.52 -22.86 5.51
N VAL A 1077 5.99 -22.21 6.54
CA VAL A 1077 5.16 -22.81 7.61
C VAL A 1077 3.70 -22.48 7.43
N VAL A 1078 3.41 -21.25 6.97
CA VAL A 1078 2.06 -20.75 6.75
C VAL A 1078 1.53 -21.37 5.47
N ALA A 1079 0.85 -22.48 5.69
CA ALA A 1079 -0.17 -23.07 4.85
C ALA A 1079 -1.29 -22.05 4.51
N ASP A 1080 -1.02 -21.06 3.66
CA ASP A 1080 -2.08 -20.45 2.83
C ASP A 1080 -2.64 -21.47 1.81
N ASP A 1081 -2.10 -22.69 1.80
CA ASP A 1081 -2.56 -23.83 1.01
C ASP A 1081 -3.78 -24.57 1.59
N ASN A 1082 -4.19 -24.28 2.84
CA ASN A 1082 -5.43 -24.82 3.42
C ASN A 1082 -6.71 -24.17 2.87
N GLU A 1083 -6.60 -23.14 2.02
CA GLU A 1083 -7.70 -22.53 1.27
C GLU A 1083 -7.59 -22.71 -0.25
N LEU A 1084 -6.83 -23.68 -0.76
CA LEU A 1084 -6.78 -23.95 -2.20
C LEU A 1084 -7.76 -25.07 -2.58
N PRO A 1085 -9.02 -24.77 -2.98
CA PRO A 1085 -9.79 -25.74 -3.72
C PRO A 1085 -9.07 -26.04 -5.04
N ALA A 1086 -9.08 -27.31 -5.45
CA ALA A 1086 -8.54 -27.82 -6.71
C ALA A 1086 -9.27 -27.29 -7.97
N TYR A 1087 -9.89 -26.12 -7.90
CA TYR A 1087 -10.71 -25.53 -8.95
C TYR A 1087 -10.44 -24.03 -9.05
N ALA A 1088 -10.44 -23.52 -10.29
CA ALA A 1088 -10.38 -22.16 -10.85
C ALA A 1088 -10.17 -20.90 -9.96
N ASP A 1089 -10.63 -20.87 -8.71
CA ASP A 1089 -10.49 -19.79 -7.72
C ASP A 1089 -9.10 -19.75 -7.03
N ALA A 1090 -8.33 -20.84 -7.12
CA ALA A 1090 -7.01 -20.94 -6.50
C ALA A 1090 -5.94 -19.99 -7.10
N SER A 1091 -6.11 -19.54 -8.35
CA SER A 1091 -5.08 -18.74 -9.05
C SER A 1091 -4.97 -17.30 -8.53
N GLU A 1092 -6.08 -16.67 -8.19
CA GLU A 1092 -6.11 -15.29 -7.70
C GLU A 1092 -5.66 -15.19 -6.24
N ILE A 1093 -6.09 -16.14 -5.41
CA ILE A 1093 -5.60 -16.26 -4.02
C ILE A 1093 -4.08 -16.43 -4.02
N ARG A 1094 -3.56 -17.36 -4.84
CA ARG A 1094 -2.10 -17.55 -4.99
C ARG A 1094 -1.40 -16.29 -5.48
N ALA A 1095 -1.97 -15.58 -6.45
CA ALA A 1095 -1.40 -14.35 -6.95
C ALA A 1095 -1.25 -13.29 -5.85
N ARG A 1096 -2.29 -13.06 -5.05
CA ARG A 1096 -2.27 -12.11 -3.93
C ARG A 1096 -1.29 -12.54 -2.83
N THR A 1097 -1.22 -13.83 -2.52
CA THR A 1097 -0.25 -14.37 -1.55
C THR A 1097 1.19 -14.13 -2.02
N GLU A 1098 1.51 -14.44 -3.28
CA GLU A 1098 2.85 -14.20 -3.86
C GLU A 1098 3.22 -12.73 -3.90
N ASP A 1099 2.28 -11.83 -4.22
CA ASP A 1099 2.52 -10.38 -4.21
C ASP A 1099 2.85 -9.87 -2.81
N ARG A 1100 2.11 -10.33 -1.78
CA ARG A 1100 2.39 -10.00 -0.38
C ARG A 1100 3.75 -10.55 0.07
N GLN A 1101 4.05 -11.81 -0.26
CA GLN A 1101 5.32 -12.44 0.09
C GLN A 1101 6.50 -11.72 -0.57
N TRP A 1102 6.39 -11.39 -1.86
CA TRP A 1102 7.43 -10.67 -2.58
C TRP A 1102 7.70 -9.29 -1.99
N ALA A 1103 6.64 -8.52 -1.70
CA ALA A 1103 6.78 -7.20 -1.08
C ALA A 1103 7.51 -7.27 0.26
N GLU A 1104 7.21 -8.28 1.08
CA GLU A 1104 7.86 -8.49 2.37
C GLU A 1104 9.32 -8.91 2.23
N VAL A 1105 9.65 -9.82 1.30
CA VAL A 1105 11.05 -10.18 0.97
C VAL A 1105 11.84 -8.94 0.57
N GLN A 1106 11.31 -8.12 -0.34
CA GLN A 1106 11.97 -6.89 -0.81
C GLN A 1106 12.16 -5.88 0.34
N ARG A 1107 11.16 -5.73 1.22
CA ARG A 1107 11.23 -4.85 2.39
C ARG A 1107 12.34 -5.28 3.36
N VAL A 1108 12.40 -6.57 3.69
CA VAL A 1108 13.44 -7.10 4.59
C VAL A 1108 14.82 -6.97 3.96
N ARG A 1109 14.98 -7.32 2.67
CA ARG A 1109 16.26 -7.18 1.95
C ARG A 1109 16.76 -5.74 1.93
N LYS A 1110 15.88 -4.77 1.65
CA LYS A 1110 16.22 -3.34 1.75
C LYS A 1110 16.71 -2.97 3.16
N GLY A 1111 16.00 -3.42 4.20
CA GLY A 1111 16.43 -3.24 5.59
C GLY A 1111 17.81 -3.85 5.89
N VAL A 1112 18.12 -5.01 5.31
CA VAL A 1112 19.44 -5.66 5.45
C VAL A 1112 20.52 -4.81 4.80
N ALA A 1113 20.27 -4.29 3.59
CA ALA A 1113 21.20 -3.42 2.89
C ALA A 1113 21.50 -2.13 3.68
N GLU A 1114 20.46 -1.50 4.22
CA GLU A 1114 20.57 -0.29 5.05
C GLU A 1114 21.35 -0.57 6.35
N ALA A 1115 21.03 -1.68 7.04
CA ALA A 1115 21.72 -2.08 8.26
C ALA A 1115 23.22 -2.35 8.03
N LEU A 1116 23.56 -3.07 6.96
CA LEU A 1116 24.95 -3.34 6.58
C LEU A 1116 25.71 -2.07 6.17
N THR A 1117 25.02 -1.09 5.60
CA THR A 1117 25.64 0.19 5.19
C THR A 1117 25.81 1.14 6.37
N GLY A 1118 24.88 1.12 7.34
CA GLY A 1118 24.90 1.98 8.52
C GLY A 1118 25.87 1.55 9.62
N MET A 1119 26.30 0.29 9.63
CA MET A 1119 27.30 -0.27 10.55
C MET A 1119 28.69 -0.21 9.95
#